data_AF-A0A7W1ZJ22-F1
#
_entry.id   AF-A0A7W1ZJ22-F1
#
_cell.length_a   1.000
_cell.length_b   1.000
_cell.length_c   1.000
_cell.angle_alpha   90.00
_cell.angle_beta   90.00
_cell.angle_gamma   90.00
#
_symmetry.space_group_name_H-M   'P 1'
#
loop_
_entity.id
_entity.type
_entity.pdbx_description
1 polymer ?
#
loop_
_entity_poly.entity_id
_entity_poly.type
_entity_poly.pdbx_seq_one_letter_code
_entity_poly.pdbx_strand_id
1 'polypeptide(L)'
;MLMDLSPTKSLFKSATFSFLLLSLFLLLTGNVLAQKGDASVRGLARGQAAINKLSDRLPAVALRYGKSPSDLRQLLLEDSTLYVDDTNSLFYVCDAPEETPSQGAPPSPQAGPFPYNETFSLHSRPGSNRVIYLDFDGYVTTGSAWNGGQPINSAPFSIDGDPNSFNQQEQDVIQYVWQRVAEDYAPFDVDVTTQDPGDNAIIRSSASDLQYGTRAVISPTNWYGPGIGGVAFVGVFSSYGTTYKPAFVFSAALSNSEKNIAEATSHEVGHNLNLNHDGTSSSSYYTGHGDWAPIMGAGYYRSVTQWSKGEYPGANNQEDDLAIMQNYGISVISDDHGNSTAAATVLSGNNINASGLITTRSDVDVFKFSTAGGNVTLNLNPAPRGGNLDIEAKISDAQGNVLATSNPAGLSASFNQSLPAGVYYLTIDGVGAGDLTTGYSDYASIGQYSITGTLTASNGQPPIAVVGANITSGLAPLTVNFSSQGSYDPDGTIVSYAWNFGDGTNSTEPNPVKVYNSAGSFTAVLTVTDNDGLTDTESILITVNSSGIICTPFTTVTQGNLSPGGIPAFGVYSGPGTVTIDHVDAGTGTRSLTVVGTPTNATVNIPAFVPGTFAPVVVTFTPVNPALAVDFTLRAASTYHAINIRVRCLQP
;
A
#
# COMPACT_ATOMS: atom_id res chain seq x y z
N MET A 1 -15.72 -95.56 20.26
CA MET A 1 -14.83 -96.49 20.99
C MET A 1 -14.00 -95.63 21.94
N LEU A 2 -14.28 -95.77 23.25
CA LEU A 2 -13.56 -95.27 24.45
C LEU A 2 -13.51 -93.73 24.62
N MET A 3 -14.27 -93.04 25.52
CA MET A 3 -14.32 -93.07 27.02
C MET A 3 -12.91 -92.89 27.64
N ASP A 4 -12.60 -91.99 28.60
CA ASP A 4 -13.39 -91.13 29.50
C ASP A 4 -12.44 -90.27 30.40
N LEU A 5 -12.99 -89.24 31.09
CA LEU A 5 -12.58 -88.57 32.35
C LEU A 5 -11.48 -87.47 32.27
N SER A 6 -11.62 -86.24 32.81
CA SER A 6 -12.58 -85.62 33.74
C SER A 6 -12.36 -84.07 33.81
N PRO A 7 -13.17 -83.29 34.55
CA PRO A 7 -13.57 -81.91 34.20
C PRO A 7 -13.03 -80.79 35.10
N THR A 8 -13.04 -79.53 34.62
CA THR A 8 -13.19 -78.35 35.51
C THR A 8 -13.80 -77.11 34.82
N LYS A 9 -15.02 -76.79 35.27
CA LYS A 9 -15.53 -75.47 35.71
C LYS A 9 -15.51 -74.28 34.74
N SER A 10 -16.70 -74.01 34.22
CA SER A 10 -17.26 -72.66 33.98
C SER A 10 -17.15 -71.77 35.23
N LEU A 11 -16.70 -70.53 35.04
CA LEU A 11 -16.83 -69.42 35.98
C LEU A 11 -17.16 -68.14 35.20
N PHE A 12 -18.46 -67.83 35.12
CA PHE A 12 -18.92 -66.44 35.07
C PHE A 12 -18.49 -65.73 36.36
N LYS A 13 -17.75 -64.62 36.28
CA LYS A 13 -17.71 -63.57 37.32
C LYS A 13 -17.13 -62.26 36.78
N SER A 14 -18.02 -61.30 36.58
CA SER A 14 -17.88 -59.86 36.88
C SER A 14 -16.57 -59.15 36.50
N ALA A 15 -16.51 -58.61 35.29
CA ALA A 15 -15.56 -57.56 34.92
C ALA A 15 -16.10 -56.19 35.36
N THR A 16 -15.96 -55.86 36.64
CA THR A 16 -16.23 -54.53 37.18
C THR A 16 -15.29 -54.26 38.35
N PHE A 17 -13.98 -54.16 38.10
CA PHE A 17 -13.03 -53.54 39.02
C PHE A 17 -11.67 -53.39 38.32
N SER A 18 -11.45 -52.32 37.54
CA SER A 18 -10.09 -51.81 37.26
C SER A 18 -9.99 -50.46 36.54
N PHE A 19 -11.04 -49.61 36.53
CA PHE A 19 -10.91 -48.25 35.98
C PHE A 19 -10.66 -47.18 37.05
N LEU A 20 -11.03 -47.42 38.31
CA LEU A 20 -10.89 -46.43 39.38
C LEU A 20 -9.48 -46.35 39.99
N LEU A 21 -8.67 -47.44 39.93
CA LEU A 21 -7.31 -47.42 40.48
C LEU A 21 -6.28 -46.80 39.53
N LEU A 22 -6.48 -46.89 38.20
CA LEU A 22 -5.57 -46.30 37.23
C LEU A 22 -5.74 -44.78 37.12
N SER A 23 -6.97 -44.30 37.24
CA SER A 23 -7.28 -42.86 37.28
C SER A 23 -6.84 -42.20 38.59
N LEU A 24 -6.94 -42.89 39.73
CA LEU A 24 -6.45 -42.37 41.01
C LEU A 24 -4.90 -42.31 41.09
N PHE A 25 -4.18 -43.17 40.36
CA PHE A 25 -2.70 -43.12 40.30
C PHE A 25 -2.16 -41.98 39.41
N LEU A 26 -2.91 -41.59 38.36
CA LEU A 26 -2.58 -40.42 37.53
C LEU A 26 -2.78 -39.09 38.28
N LEU A 27 -3.83 -39.00 39.10
CA LEU A 27 -4.15 -37.79 39.88
C LEU A 27 -3.15 -37.48 41.01
N LEU A 28 -2.31 -38.44 41.41
CA LEU A 28 -1.37 -38.30 42.53
C LEU A 28 0.11 -38.12 42.13
N THR A 29 0.46 -38.27 40.84
CA THR A 29 1.86 -38.17 40.38
C THR A 29 2.12 -37.12 39.31
N GLY A 30 1.10 -36.50 38.71
CA GLY A 30 1.28 -35.48 37.68
C GLY A 30 1.98 -35.96 36.39
N ASN A 31 2.29 -37.25 36.28
CA ASN A 31 2.95 -37.83 35.12
C ASN A 31 1.90 -38.24 34.07
N VAL A 32 1.56 -37.30 33.20
CA VAL A 32 1.13 -37.62 31.83
C VAL A 32 2.33 -38.26 31.13
N LEU A 33 2.10 -39.24 30.24
CA LEU A 33 3.17 -39.82 29.41
C LEU A 33 3.90 -38.67 28.68
N ALA A 34 5.21 -38.51 28.93
CA ALA A 34 6.03 -37.51 28.25
C ALA A 34 5.99 -37.76 26.73
N GLN A 35 5.79 -36.70 25.95
CA GLN A 35 5.88 -36.78 24.49
C GLN A 35 7.35 -36.93 24.05
N LYS A 36 7.57 -37.45 22.84
CA LYS A 36 8.93 -37.70 22.32
C LYS A 36 9.75 -36.40 22.23
N GLY A 37 9.10 -35.28 21.89
CA GLY A 37 9.65 -33.94 21.78
C GLY A 37 9.93 -33.26 23.12
N ASP A 38 9.32 -33.74 24.22
CA ASP A 38 9.58 -33.15 25.54
C ASP A 38 11.06 -33.31 25.96
N ALA A 39 11.78 -34.27 25.37
CA ALA A 39 13.21 -34.47 25.58
C ALA A 39 14.10 -33.53 24.74
N SER A 40 13.57 -32.89 23.69
CA SER A 40 14.36 -32.01 22.82
C SER A 40 14.43 -30.57 23.34
N VAL A 41 13.45 -30.14 24.14
CA VAL A 41 13.45 -28.86 24.85
C VAL A 41 13.83 -29.07 26.32
N ARG A 42 14.74 -28.26 26.86
CA ARG A 42 15.28 -28.49 28.21
C ARG A 42 14.37 -27.94 29.31
N GLY A 43 14.19 -28.75 30.35
CA GLY A 43 13.62 -28.30 31.63
C GLY A 43 12.13 -27.93 31.59
N LEU A 44 11.33 -28.62 30.79
CA LEU A 44 9.92 -28.32 30.59
C LEU A 44 9.08 -28.38 31.85
N ALA A 45 8.18 -27.41 32.00
CA ALA A 45 7.13 -27.41 32.99
C ALA A 45 5.86 -26.75 32.44
N ARG A 46 4.69 -27.19 32.91
CA ARG A 46 3.36 -26.62 32.61
C ARG A 46 2.50 -26.62 33.87
N GLY A 47 1.31 -26.00 33.85
CA GLY A 47 0.41 -26.06 34.98
C GLY A 47 1.03 -25.47 36.26
N GLN A 48 0.67 -26.09 37.39
CA GLN A 48 1.25 -25.74 38.69
C GLN A 48 2.78 -25.93 38.74
N ALA A 49 3.34 -26.88 37.99
CA ALA A 49 4.78 -27.10 37.95
C ALA A 49 5.52 -25.92 37.31
N ALA A 50 4.95 -25.31 36.25
CA ALA A 50 5.49 -24.09 35.64
C ALA A 50 5.47 -22.92 36.63
N ILE A 51 4.36 -22.72 37.33
CA ILE A 51 4.25 -21.65 38.35
C ILE A 51 5.30 -21.83 39.44
N ASN A 52 5.49 -23.06 39.93
CA ASN A 52 6.51 -23.38 40.93
C ASN A 52 7.94 -23.15 40.40
N LYS A 53 8.20 -23.48 39.13
CA LYS A 53 9.49 -23.27 38.46
C LYS A 53 9.82 -21.78 38.26
N LEU A 54 8.81 -20.98 37.92
CA LEU A 54 8.96 -19.53 37.78
C LEU A 54 9.21 -18.89 39.14
N SER A 55 8.46 -19.30 40.17
CA SER A 55 8.60 -18.80 41.55
C SER A 55 8.66 -17.26 41.56
N ASP A 56 9.68 -16.67 42.19
CA ASP A 56 9.91 -15.22 42.27
C ASP A 56 10.12 -14.54 40.90
N ARG A 57 10.35 -15.29 39.83
CA ARG A 57 10.52 -14.77 38.46
C ARG A 57 9.20 -14.58 37.71
N LEU A 58 8.08 -15.13 38.22
CA LEU A 58 6.77 -15.05 37.57
C LEU A 58 6.39 -13.61 37.17
N PRO A 59 6.58 -12.57 38.01
CA PRO A 59 6.23 -11.20 37.62
C PRO A 59 7.05 -10.66 36.45
N ALA A 60 8.36 -10.98 36.39
CA ALA A 60 9.23 -10.55 35.30
C ALA A 60 8.89 -11.26 33.98
N VAL A 61 8.55 -12.55 34.06
CA VAL A 61 8.10 -13.32 32.90
C VAL A 61 6.76 -12.81 32.41
N ALA A 62 5.78 -12.59 33.29
CA ALA A 62 4.49 -12.02 32.92
C ALA A 62 4.65 -10.68 32.17
N LEU A 63 5.51 -9.79 32.68
CA LEU A 63 5.78 -8.50 32.04
C LEU A 63 6.39 -8.65 30.63
N ARG A 64 7.26 -9.64 30.40
CA ARG A 64 7.85 -9.91 29.06
C ARG A 64 6.76 -10.21 28.01
N TYR A 65 5.67 -10.85 28.44
CA TYR A 65 4.56 -11.26 27.58
C TYR A 65 3.36 -10.30 27.65
N GLY A 66 3.53 -9.12 28.26
CA GLY A 66 2.46 -8.11 28.36
C GLY A 66 1.34 -8.47 29.33
N LYS A 67 1.56 -9.40 30.26
CA LYS A 67 0.55 -9.94 31.19
C LYS A 67 0.79 -9.49 32.62
N SER A 68 -0.27 -9.44 33.43
CA SER A 68 -0.09 -9.38 34.87
C SER A 68 0.35 -10.74 35.45
N PRO A 69 0.95 -10.77 36.66
CA PRO A 69 1.31 -12.04 37.28
C PRO A 69 0.13 -12.97 37.55
N SER A 70 -1.07 -12.40 37.79
CA SER A 70 -2.30 -13.20 37.94
C SER A 70 -2.74 -13.79 36.61
N ASP A 71 -2.68 -13.03 35.53
CA ASP A 71 -3.14 -13.51 34.21
C ASP A 71 -2.22 -14.62 33.70
N LEU A 72 -0.90 -14.46 33.81
CA LEU A 72 0.03 -15.54 33.43
C LEU A 72 -0.16 -16.78 34.31
N ARG A 73 -0.43 -16.61 35.61
CA ARG A 73 -0.72 -17.75 36.50
C ARG A 73 -1.99 -18.48 36.06
N GLN A 74 -3.04 -17.74 35.74
CA GLN A 74 -4.31 -18.30 35.29
C GLN A 74 -4.12 -19.04 33.97
N LEU A 75 -3.47 -18.41 32.99
CA LEU A 75 -3.16 -19.01 31.70
C LEU A 75 -2.39 -20.33 31.84
N LEU A 76 -1.34 -20.36 32.68
CA LEU A 76 -0.57 -21.58 32.94
C LEU A 76 -1.40 -22.71 33.56
N LEU A 77 -2.47 -22.39 34.32
CA LEU A 77 -3.33 -23.38 34.96
C LEU A 77 -4.44 -23.88 34.04
N GLU A 78 -4.98 -22.99 33.21
CA GLU A 78 -6.13 -23.26 32.34
C GLU A 78 -5.71 -23.90 31.02
N ASP A 79 -4.57 -23.49 30.48
CA ASP A 79 -4.06 -24.04 29.23
C ASP A 79 -3.01 -25.13 29.47
N SER A 80 -3.44 -26.38 29.26
CA SER A 80 -2.58 -27.54 29.45
C SER A 80 -1.50 -27.72 28.36
N THR A 81 -1.59 -26.94 27.28
CA THR A 81 -0.67 -26.96 26.14
C THR A 81 0.43 -25.90 26.22
N LEU A 82 0.34 -24.98 27.19
CA LEU A 82 1.35 -23.95 27.44
C LEU A 82 2.48 -24.48 28.33
N TYR A 83 3.71 -24.36 27.84
CA TYR A 83 4.92 -24.79 28.54
C TYR A 83 5.88 -23.63 28.82
N VAL A 84 6.73 -23.85 29.82
CA VAL A 84 7.84 -22.98 30.22
C VAL A 84 9.14 -23.79 30.12
N ASP A 85 10.11 -23.29 29.37
CA ASP A 85 11.45 -23.89 29.26
C ASP A 85 12.38 -23.50 30.44
N ASP A 86 13.63 -23.98 30.43
CA ASP A 86 14.63 -23.61 31.46
C ASP A 86 15.08 -22.14 31.43
N THR A 87 14.88 -21.43 30.32
CA THR A 87 15.15 -19.99 30.18
C THR A 87 13.97 -19.10 30.60
N ASN A 88 12.84 -19.71 30.98
CA ASN A 88 11.56 -19.06 31.30
C ASN A 88 10.86 -18.42 30.08
N SER A 89 11.13 -18.95 28.90
CA SER A 89 10.40 -18.64 27.67
C SER A 89 9.17 -19.54 27.54
N LEU A 90 8.08 -18.95 27.04
CA LEU A 90 6.81 -19.62 26.82
C LEU A 90 6.74 -20.22 25.41
N PHE A 91 6.15 -21.41 25.28
CA PHE A 91 5.82 -22.00 23.99
C PHE A 91 4.59 -22.89 24.10
N TYR A 92 3.90 -23.06 22.98
CA TYR A 92 2.74 -23.91 22.85
C TYR A 92 3.07 -25.22 22.15
N VAL A 93 2.36 -26.27 22.54
CA VAL A 93 2.33 -27.57 21.89
C VAL A 93 0.91 -27.85 21.43
N CYS A 94 0.66 -27.59 20.15
CA CYS A 94 -0.70 -27.49 19.65
C CYS A 94 -1.22 -28.83 19.14
N ASP A 95 -2.38 -29.24 19.64
CA ASP A 95 -2.98 -30.51 19.25
C ASP A 95 -3.45 -30.45 17.79
N ALA A 96 -3.27 -31.56 17.08
CA ALA A 96 -3.86 -31.77 15.75
C ALA A 96 -5.40 -31.88 15.88
N PRO A 97 -6.18 -31.57 14.82
CA PRO A 97 -7.62 -31.73 14.85
C PRO A 97 -8.01 -33.16 15.25
N GLU A 98 -9.06 -33.31 16.07
CA GLU A 98 -9.61 -34.63 16.37
C GLU A 98 -10.08 -35.30 15.06
N GLU A 99 -9.70 -36.57 14.89
CA GLU A 99 -10.18 -37.40 13.77
C GLU A 99 -11.70 -37.60 13.90
N THR A 100 -12.48 -36.71 13.31
CA THR A 100 -13.92 -36.92 13.16
C THR A 100 -14.17 -37.71 11.87
N PRO A 101 -14.97 -38.80 11.92
CA PRO A 101 -15.32 -39.58 10.73
C PRO A 101 -16.39 -38.84 9.91
N SER A 102 -16.08 -37.65 9.40
CA SER A 102 -16.93 -36.87 8.48
C SER A 102 -16.23 -35.62 7.90
N GLN A 103 -14.90 -35.53 7.88
CA GLN A 103 -14.28 -34.66 6.89
C GLN A 103 -14.37 -35.43 5.58
N GLY A 104 -15.34 -35.07 4.73
CA GLY A 104 -15.34 -35.53 3.34
C GLY A 104 -13.93 -35.35 2.78
N ALA A 105 -13.49 -36.28 1.92
CA ALA A 105 -12.20 -36.17 1.24
C ALA A 105 -11.96 -34.70 0.84
N PRO A 106 -10.74 -34.17 1.01
CA PRO A 106 -10.43 -32.81 0.59
C PRO A 106 -11.05 -32.60 -0.78
N PRO A 107 -11.79 -31.49 -1.01
CA PRO A 107 -12.47 -31.27 -2.28
C PRO A 107 -11.48 -31.60 -3.39
N SER A 108 -11.91 -32.48 -4.31
CA SER A 108 -11.12 -32.95 -5.46
C SER A 108 -10.22 -31.82 -5.97
N PRO A 109 -8.90 -32.04 -6.17
CA PRO A 109 -7.96 -30.95 -6.35
C PRO A 109 -8.42 -30.07 -7.50
N GLN A 110 -8.81 -28.85 -7.15
CA GLN A 110 -8.85 -27.77 -8.12
C GLN A 110 -7.40 -27.46 -8.43
N ALA A 111 -7.04 -27.39 -9.72
CA ALA A 111 -5.70 -26.96 -10.10
C ALA A 111 -5.37 -25.64 -9.39
N GLY A 112 -4.13 -25.53 -8.93
CA GLY A 112 -3.62 -24.37 -8.24
C GLY A 112 -3.86 -23.08 -9.05
N PRO A 113 -4.13 -21.94 -8.38
CA PRO A 113 -4.46 -20.70 -9.05
C PRO A 113 -3.27 -20.04 -9.78
N PHE A 114 -2.04 -20.51 -9.54
CA PHE A 114 -0.82 -19.96 -10.12
C PHE A 114 -0.07 -20.97 -10.99
N PRO A 115 0.71 -20.50 -11.98
CA PRO A 115 1.65 -21.36 -12.70
C PRO A 115 2.55 -22.16 -11.75
N TYR A 116 2.68 -23.46 -11.98
CA TYR A 116 3.43 -24.37 -11.11
C TYR A 116 4.90 -23.97 -10.88
N ASN A 117 5.54 -23.32 -11.86
CA ASN A 117 6.90 -22.79 -11.72
C ASN A 117 7.00 -21.58 -10.78
N GLU A 118 5.89 -21.01 -10.33
CA GLU A 118 5.81 -19.88 -9.39
C GLU A 118 5.50 -20.32 -7.96
N THR A 119 5.20 -21.61 -7.71
CA THR A 119 4.80 -22.14 -6.40
C THR A 119 5.76 -21.78 -5.25
N PHE A 120 7.06 -21.68 -5.53
CA PHE A 120 8.11 -21.29 -4.57
C PHE A 120 8.63 -19.86 -4.81
N SER A 121 7.77 -18.98 -5.33
CA SER A 121 8.06 -17.58 -5.64
C SER A 121 6.84 -16.68 -5.41
N LEU A 122 5.89 -17.12 -4.58
CA LEU A 122 4.69 -16.36 -4.26
C LEU A 122 5.00 -15.33 -3.18
N HIS A 123 4.44 -14.13 -3.33
CA HIS A 123 4.56 -13.02 -2.38
C HIS A 123 3.21 -12.34 -2.26
N SER A 124 2.79 -12.08 -1.03
CA SER A 124 1.56 -11.32 -0.75
C SER A 124 1.85 -9.83 -0.73
N ARG A 125 3.05 -9.44 -0.29
CA ARG A 125 3.45 -8.04 -0.17
C ARG A 125 4.97 -7.89 -0.38
N PRO A 126 5.46 -8.10 -1.61
CA PRO A 126 6.89 -8.04 -1.90
C PRO A 126 7.47 -6.68 -1.52
N GLY A 127 8.58 -6.70 -0.78
CA GLY A 127 9.26 -5.48 -0.31
C GLY A 127 8.87 -5.03 1.10
N SER A 128 7.96 -5.73 1.79
CA SER A 128 7.77 -5.49 3.22
C SER A 128 9.06 -5.77 4.01
N ASN A 129 9.25 -4.99 5.07
CA ASN A 129 10.31 -5.21 6.05
C ASN A 129 9.97 -6.32 7.06
N ARG A 130 8.78 -6.92 6.97
CA ARG A 130 8.36 -8.07 7.76
C ARG A 130 8.09 -9.25 6.85
N VAL A 131 8.53 -10.44 7.26
CA VAL A 131 8.36 -11.65 6.44
C VAL A 131 7.78 -12.80 7.25
N ILE A 132 6.82 -13.51 6.67
CA ILE A 132 6.38 -14.83 7.11
C ILE A 132 6.74 -15.79 5.98
N TYR A 133 7.82 -16.55 6.17
CA TYR A 133 8.26 -17.54 5.19
C TYR A 133 7.60 -18.89 5.46
N LEU A 134 6.83 -19.37 4.49
CA LEU A 134 6.21 -20.68 4.46
C LEU A 134 7.18 -21.67 3.82
N ASP A 135 7.93 -22.38 4.66
CA ASP A 135 8.99 -23.30 4.25
C ASP A 135 8.41 -24.71 4.05
N PHE A 136 8.23 -25.07 2.79
CA PHE A 136 7.77 -26.40 2.34
C PHE A 136 8.90 -27.25 1.77
N ASP A 137 10.06 -26.66 1.46
CA ASP A 137 11.21 -27.31 0.83
C ASP A 137 12.16 -27.99 1.82
N GLY A 138 11.85 -27.89 3.12
CA GLY A 138 12.50 -28.65 4.17
C GLY A 138 13.64 -27.87 4.84
N TYR A 139 13.85 -28.14 6.12
CA TYR A 139 14.75 -27.32 6.93
C TYR A 139 15.49 -28.13 8.00
N VAL A 140 16.77 -27.80 8.19
CA VAL A 140 17.59 -28.36 9.27
C VAL A 140 17.73 -27.34 10.38
N THR A 141 16.99 -27.52 11.46
CA THR A 141 17.04 -26.62 12.61
C THR A 141 18.23 -26.94 13.49
N THR A 142 19.13 -25.96 13.64
CA THR A 142 20.31 -26.02 14.51
C THR A 142 20.40 -24.80 15.43
N GLY A 143 21.06 -24.94 16.58
CA GLY A 143 21.30 -23.83 17.52
C GLY A 143 20.04 -23.22 18.17
N SER A 144 18.89 -23.87 17.99
CA SER A 144 17.60 -23.45 18.54
C SER A 144 17.31 -24.14 19.88
N ALA A 145 16.52 -23.49 20.73
CA ALA A 145 16.01 -24.04 21.98
C ALA A 145 15.19 -25.33 21.76
N TRP A 146 14.65 -25.52 20.55
CA TRP A 146 13.94 -26.73 20.16
C TRP A 146 14.77 -28.00 20.17
N ASN A 147 16.08 -27.88 19.91
CA ASN A 147 16.86 -28.99 19.40
C ASN A 147 17.82 -29.59 20.44
N GLY A 148 17.92 -29.00 21.63
CA GLY A 148 18.74 -29.50 22.74
C GLY A 148 20.23 -29.67 22.43
N GLY A 149 20.72 -29.14 21.29
CA GLY A 149 22.06 -29.34 20.75
C GLY A 149 22.18 -30.38 19.62
N GLN A 150 21.11 -31.08 19.26
CA GLN A 150 21.06 -32.03 18.13
C GLN A 150 20.20 -31.49 16.98
N PRO A 151 20.64 -31.57 15.71
CA PRO A 151 19.84 -31.08 14.58
C PRO A 151 18.47 -31.75 14.49
N ILE A 152 17.44 -30.96 14.17
CA ILE A 152 16.12 -31.46 13.75
C ILE A 152 16.07 -31.35 12.23
N ASN A 153 15.90 -32.49 11.56
CA ASN A 153 15.84 -32.57 10.10
C ASN A 153 14.37 -32.66 9.66
N SER A 154 13.77 -31.53 9.31
CA SER A 154 12.43 -31.48 8.72
C SER A 154 12.51 -31.82 7.24
N ALA A 155 11.75 -32.84 6.82
CA ALA A 155 11.70 -33.22 5.41
C ALA A 155 10.87 -32.22 4.61
N PRO A 156 11.10 -32.08 3.30
CA PRO A 156 10.21 -31.35 2.40
C PRO A 156 8.77 -31.87 2.52
N PHE A 157 7.79 -31.00 2.32
CA PHE A 157 6.39 -31.37 2.25
C PHE A 157 6.16 -32.40 1.16
N SER A 158 5.44 -33.47 1.49
CA SER A 158 5.13 -34.54 0.54
C SER A 158 3.86 -35.26 0.94
N ILE A 159 3.01 -35.51 -0.06
CA ILE A 159 1.77 -36.29 0.02
C ILE A 159 2.02 -37.73 -0.44
N ASP A 160 2.91 -37.93 -1.43
CA ASP A 160 3.22 -39.24 -1.99
C ASP A 160 4.43 -39.94 -1.35
N GLY A 161 5.15 -39.23 -0.47
CA GLY A 161 6.33 -39.69 0.23
C GLY A 161 7.65 -39.52 -0.53
N ASP A 162 7.67 -38.89 -1.72
CA ASP A 162 8.90 -38.48 -2.40
C ASP A 162 9.35 -37.09 -1.91
N PRO A 163 10.45 -36.98 -1.15
CA PRO A 163 10.94 -35.68 -0.69
C PRO A 163 11.76 -34.94 -1.76
N ASN A 164 12.00 -35.53 -2.94
CA ASN A 164 12.92 -34.95 -3.93
C ASN A 164 12.22 -34.13 -5.02
N SER A 165 10.90 -34.19 -5.10
CA SER A 165 10.12 -33.47 -6.10
C SER A 165 8.73 -33.12 -5.59
N PHE A 166 8.15 -32.05 -6.13
CA PHE A 166 6.78 -31.64 -5.83
C PHE A 166 5.88 -31.95 -7.03
N ASN A 167 4.96 -32.90 -6.86
CA ASN A 167 3.94 -33.20 -7.85
C ASN A 167 2.87 -32.09 -7.90
N GLN A 168 1.95 -32.14 -8.88
CA GLN A 168 0.94 -31.09 -9.05
C GLN A 168 0.02 -30.96 -7.84
N GLN A 169 -0.38 -32.08 -7.23
CA GLN A 169 -1.26 -32.05 -6.06
C GLN A 169 -0.60 -31.38 -4.86
N GLU A 170 0.70 -31.60 -4.66
CA GLU A 170 1.46 -30.92 -3.61
C GLU A 170 1.58 -29.43 -3.88
N GLN A 171 1.83 -29.05 -5.14
CA GLN A 171 1.89 -27.64 -5.53
C GLN A 171 0.53 -26.94 -5.38
N ASP A 172 -0.57 -27.62 -5.72
CA ASP A 172 -1.93 -27.12 -5.49
C ASP A 172 -2.12 -26.80 -3.99
N VAL A 173 -1.76 -27.74 -3.11
CA VAL A 173 -1.86 -27.54 -1.65
C VAL A 173 -0.99 -26.38 -1.19
N ILE A 174 0.26 -26.28 -1.64
CA ILE A 174 1.17 -25.18 -1.27
C ILE A 174 0.57 -23.83 -1.66
N GLN A 175 0.09 -23.70 -2.90
CA GLN A 175 -0.49 -22.45 -3.39
C GLN A 175 -1.74 -22.04 -2.60
N TYR A 176 -2.61 -22.99 -2.28
CA TYR A 176 -3.82 -22.67 -1.51
C TYR A 176 -3.55 -22.43 -0.02
N VAL A 177 -2.58 -23.12 0.59
CA VAL A 177 -2.12 -22.78 1.95
C VAL A 177 -1.58 -21.35 1.96
N TRP A 178 -0.74 -20.99 0.97
CA TRP A 178 -0.24 -19.63 0.85
C TRP A 178 -1.36 -18.61 0.71
N GLN A 179 -2.40 -18.86 -0.12
CA GLN A 179 -3.53 -17.92 -0.26
C GLN A 179 -4.26 -17.65 1.06
N ARG A 180 -4.52 -18.69 1.86
CA ARG A 180 -5.23 -18.55 3.14
C ARG A 180 -4.40 -17.79 4.17
N VAL A 181 -3.14 -18.19 4.34
CA VAL A 181 -2.24 -17.52 5.30
C VAL A 181 -1.98 -16.08 4.85
N ALA A 182 -1.83 -15.83 3.55
CA ALA A 182 -1.71 -14.47 3.02
C ALA A 182 -2.94 -13.61 3.33
N GLU A 183 -4.14 -14.17 3.25
CA GLU A 183 -5.38 -13.45 3.57
C GLU A 183 -5.51 -13.15 5.08
N ASP A 184 -5.15 -14.09 5.96
CA ASP A 184 -5.16 -13.88 7.42
C ASP A 184 -4.28 -12.70 7.85
N TYR A 185 -3.17 -12.48 7.13
CA TYR A 185 -2.21 -11.41 7.42
C TYR A 185 -2.32 -10.21 6.46
N ALA A 186 -3.25 -10.20 5.51
CA ALA A 186 -3.37 -9.16 4.48
C ALA A 186 -3.50 -7.73 5.01
N PRO A 187 -4.22 -7.47 6.13
CA PRO A 187 -4.31 -6.12 6.71
C PRO A 187 -2.97 -5.57 7.25
N PHE A 188 -1.93 -6.40 7.35
CA PHE A 188 -0.65 -6.03 7.95
C PHE A 188 0.47 -5.87 6.92
N ASP A 189 1.43 -4.99 7.24
CA ASP A 189 2.64 -4.75 6.47
C ASP A 189 3.63 -5.91 6.66
N VAL A 190 3.28 -7.07 6.12
CA VAL A 190 4.07 -8.30 6.19
C VAL A 190 3.95 -9.06 4.87
N ASP A 191 5.08 -9.59 4.40
CA ASP A 191 5.13 -10.45 3.22
C ASP A 191 5.02 -11.92 3.66
N VAL A 192 3.86 -12.51 3.47
CA VAL A 192 3.69 -13.97 3.47
C VAL A 192 4.21 -14.51 2.13
N THR A 193 5.24 -15.34 2.17
CA THR A 193 5.94 -15.82 0.98
C THR A 193 6.29 -17.30 1.03
N THR A 194 6.31 -17.95 -0.14
CA THR A 194 6.89 -19.30 -0.34
C THR A 194 8.29 -19.26 -0.93
N GLN A 195 8.81 -18.08 -1.26
CA GLN A 195 10.20 -17.89 -1.67
C GLN A 195 11.09 -17.85 -0.43
N ASP A 196 12.17 -18.62 -0.39
CA ASP A 196 13.19 -18.46 0.67
C ASP A 196 13.76 -17.04 0.62
N PRO A 197 13.49 -16.20 1.64
CA PRO A 197 13.95 -14.81 1.66
C PRO A 197 15.40 -14.69 2.18
N GLY A 198 16.00 -15.81 2.61
CA GLY A 198 17.28 -15.88 3.30
C GLY A 198 17.19 -15.46 4.77
N ASP A 199 18.18 -15.91 5.54
CA ASP A 199 18.22 -15.72 7.00
C ASP A 199 18.19 -14.25 7.45
N ASN A 200 18.77 -13.33 6.66
CA ASN A 200 18.79 -11.90 6.98
C ASN A 200 17.40 -11.25 6.95
N ALA A 201 16.43 -11.84 6.25
CA ALA A 201 15.06 -11.35 6.22
C ALA A 201 14.21 -11.86 7.41
N ILE A 202 14.70 -12.89 8.11
CA ILE A 202 13.98 -13.55 9.22
C ILE A 202 14.61 -13.22 10.58
N ILE A 203 15.95 -13.20 10.66
CA ILE A 203 16.70 -13.06 11.90
C ILE A 203 16.94 -11.59 12.19
N ARG A 204 16.29 -11.07 13.22
CA ARG A 204 16.55 -9.72 13.70
C ARG A 204 17.90 -9.67 14.43
N SER A 205 18.83 -8.88 13.93
CA SER A 205 20.18 -8.76 14.50
C SER A 205 20.30 -7.70 15.61
N SER A 206 19.48 -6.66 15.57
CA SER A 206 19.54 -5.52 16.50
C SER A 206 18.25 -4.70 16.51
N ALA A 207 18.15 -3.72 17.42
CA ALA A 207 17.00 -2.81 17.46
C ALA A 207 16.85 -1.97 16.18
N SER A 208 17.98 -1.58 15.56
CA SER A 208 18.04 -0.84 14.29
C SER A 208 17.80 -1.71 13.06
N ASP A 209 17.83 -3.03 13.24
CA ASP A 209 17.47 -3.96 12.20
C ASP A 209 15.95 -3.96 12.05
N LEU A 210 15.52 -3.35 10.95
CA LEU A 210 14.12 -3.25 10.60
C LEU A 210 13.69 -4.40 9.70
N GLN A 211 14.55 -5.29 9.22
CA GLN A 211 14.14 -6.41 8.37
C GLN A 211 14.17 -7.70 9.17
N TYR A 212 13.00 -8.25 9.48
CA TYR A 212 12.91 -9.48 10.28
C TYR A 212 11.55 -10.13 10.12
N GLY A 213 11.44 -11.39 10.55
CA GLY A 213 10.23 -12.15 10.31
C GLY A 213 10.16 -13.43 11.11
N THR A 214 9.38 -14.39 10.64
CA THR A 214 9.44 -15.76 11.12
C THR A 214 9.41 -16.76 9.98
N ARG A 215 9.88 -17.97 10.27
CA ARG A 215 9.81 -19.13 9.39
C ARG A 215 8.79 -20.09 9.99
N ALA A 216 7.81 -20.50 9.21
CA ALA A 216 6.93 -21.62 9.51
C ALA A 216 7.42 -22.83 8.71
N VAL A 217 8.01 -23.80 9.40
CA VAL A 217 8.50 -25.04 8.78
C VAL A 217 7.35 -26.02 8.67
N ILE A 218 6.85 -26.22 7.44
CA ILE A 218 5.70 -27.07 7.13
C ILE A 218 6.21 -28.40 6.60
N SER A 219 6.11 -29.45 7.42
CA SER A 219 6.81 -30.72 7.14
C SER A 219 6.00 -31.93 7.58
N PRO A 220 6.09 -33.07 6.86
CA PRO A 220 5.55 -34.35 7.33
C PRO A 220 6.34 -34.90 8.53
N THR A 221 7.55 -34.40 8.79
CA THR A 221 8.38 -34.83 9.92
C THR A 221 7.82 -34.31 11.24
N ASN A 222 6.96 -35.12 11.88
CA ASN A 222 6.52 -34.87 13.24
C ASN A 222 7.54 -35.43 14.25
N TRP A 223 8.53 -34.61 14.60
CA TRP A 223 9.55 -34.95 15.58
C TRP A 223 9.07 -34.80 17.03
N TYR A 224 8.00 -34.02 17.27
CA TYR A 224 7.49 -33.74 18.61
C TYR A 224 6.67 -34.91 19.16
N GLY A 225 5.73 -35.44 18.39
CA GLY A 225 4.94 -36.59 18.82
C GLY A 225 3.61 -36.73 18.10
N PRO A 226 3.01 -37.94 18.10
CA PRO A 226 1.71 -38.15 17.49
C PRO A 226 0.64 -37.27 18.13
N GLY A 227 -0.32 -36.80 17.34
CA GLY A 227 -1.42 -35.95 17.81
C GLY A 227 -1.08 -34.46 17.92
N ILE A 228 0.14 -34.03 17.55
CA ILE A 228 0.54 -32.62 17.53
C ILE A 228 0.48 -32.07 16.11
N GLY A 229 -0.24 -30.95 15.95
CA GLY A 229 -0.38 -30.22 14.69
C GLY A 229 0.72 -29.18 14.48
N GLY A 230 1.23 -28.57 15.55
CA GLY A 230 2.29 -27.58 15.50
C GLY A 230 2.91 -27.25 16.85
N VAL A 231 4.05 -26.54 16.81
CA VAL A 231 4.70 -25.97 18.00
C VAL A 231 5.31 -24.60 17.68
N ALA A 232 5.16 -23.66 18.60
CA ALA A 232 5.71 -22.31 18.45
C ALA A 232 6.08 -21.68 19.79
N PHE A 233 7.21 -20.99 19.83
CA PHE A 233 7.54 -20.09 20.93
C PHE A 233 6.72 -18.80 20.84
N VAL A 234 6.35 -18.26 22.00
CA VAL A 234 5.50 -17.07 22.10
C VAL A 234 6.35 -15.80 22.00
N GLY A 235 5.89 -14.81 21.24
CA GLY A 235 6.45 -13.46 21.21
C GLY A 235 7.88 -13.39 20.65
N VAL A 236 8.19 -14.24 19.66
CA VAL A 236 9.54 -14.36 19.08
C VAL A 236 9.71 -13.70 17.72
N PHE A 237 8.63 -13.22 17.09
CA PHE A 237 8.66 -12.63 15.75
C PHE A 237 9.70 -11.50 15.65
N SER A 238 9.61 -10.53 16.56
CA SER A 238 10.54 -9.38 16.66
C SER A 238 11.74 -9.61 17.59
N SER A 239 11.93 -10.84 18.10
CA SER A 239 13.04 -11.18 19.00
C SER A 239 14.37 -11.27 18.25
N TYR A 240 15.47 -11.04 18.98
CA TYR A 240 16.81 -11.09 18.41
C TYR A 240 17.34 -12.52 18.28
N GLY A 241 18.02 -12.78 17.16
CA GLY A 241 18.66 -14.07 16.88
C GLY A 241 17.69 -15.19 16.52
N THR A 242 18.18 -16.42 16.59
CA THR A 242 17.50 -17.64 16.12
C THR A 242 17.03 -18.55 17.24
N THR A 243 17.38 -18.25 18.50
CA THR A 243 17.28 -19.20 19.61
C THR A 243 15.88 -19.79 19.78
N TYR A 244 14.81 -19.02 19.54
CA TYR A 244 13.44 -19.49 19.72
C TYR A 244 12.66 -19.61 18.40
N LYS A 245 13.37 -19.59 17.27
CA LYS A 245 12.81 -19.81 15.93
C LYS A 245 13.24 -21.21 15.44
N PRO A 246 12.54 -21.85 14.50
CA PRO A 246 11.30 -21.42 13.82
C PRO A 246 10.01 -21.86 14.56
N ALA A 247 8.85 -21.57 13.96
CA ALA A 247 7.60 -22.28 14.24
C ALA A 247 7.53 -23.56 13.38
N PHE A 248 6.91 -24.63 13.87
CA PHE A 248 6.76 -25.89 13.14
C PHE A 248 5.30 -26.26 12.96
N VAL A 249 4.97 -26.73 11.76
CA VAL A 249 3.65 -27.23 11.38
C VAL A 249 3.81 -28.63 10.81
N PHE A 250 3.15 -29.62 11.42
CA PHE A 250 3.34 -31.03 11.10
C PHE A 250 2.28 -31.51 10.11
N SER A 251 2.52 -31.31 8.82
CA SER A 251 1.52 -31.52 7.75
C SER A 251 0.89 -32.91 7.76
N ALA A 252 1.67 -33.96 8.04
CA ALA A 252 1.17 -35.34 8.10
C ALA A 252 0.19 -35.56 9.27
N ALA A 253 0.42 -34.92 10.41
CA ALA A 253 -0.51 -34.95 11.55
C ALA A 253 -1.80 -34.17 11.25
N LEU A 254 -1.73 -33.21 10.33
CA LEU A 254 -2.86 -32.43 9.81
C LEU A 254 -3.52 -33.09 8.58
N SER A 255 -3.25 -34.39 8.37
CA SER A 255 -3.76 -35.19 7.25
C SER A 255 -3.39 -34.67 5.85
N ASN A 256 -2.32 -33.87 5.76
CA ASN A 256 -1.94 -33.11 4.56
C ASN A 256 -3.09 -32.25 3.97
N SER A 257 -4.07 -31.88 4.80
CA SER A 257 -5.20 -31.05 4.40
C SER A 257 -4.74 -29.61 4.23
N GLU A 258 -5.02 -29.02 3.07
CA GLU A 258 -4.79 -27.60 2.77
C GLU A 258 -5.31 -26.69 3.90
N LYS A 259 -6.61 -26.79 4.22
CA LYS A 259 -7.23 -25.94 5.26
C LYS A 259 -6.52 -26.17 6.60
N ASN A 260 -6.27 -27.42 7.00
CA ASN A 260 -5.66 -27.68 8.30
C ASN A 260 -4.23 -27.16 8.40
N ILE A 261 -3.44 -27.33 7.33
CA ILE A 261 -2.08 -26.79 7.29
C ILE A 261 -2.13 -25.26 7.37
N ALA A 262 -3.03 -24.60 6.64
CA ALA A 262 -3.17 -23.15 6.68
C ALA A 262 -3.58 -22.64 8.07
N GLU A 263 -4.63 -23.21 8.67
CA GLU A 263 -5.08 -22.83 10.01
C GLU A 263 -3.97 -22.99 11.05
N ALA A 264 -3.30 -24.14 11.05
CA ALA A 264 -2.18 -24.38 11.96
C ALA A 264 -1.03 -23.40 11.70
N THR A 265 -0.73 -23.09 10.43
CA THR A 265 0.33 -22.14 10.08
C THR A 265 0.03 -20.74 10.61
N SER A 266 -1.17 -20.20 10.34
CA SER A 266 -1.58 -18.89 10.85
C SER A 266 -1.57 -18.85 12.37
N HIS A 267 -2.01 -19.93 13.02
CA HIS A 267 -2.02 -20.10 14.47
C HIS A 267 -0.62 -20.10 15.10
N GLU A 268 0.30 -20.91 14.59
CA GLU A 268 1.68 -20.99 15.10
C GLU A 268 2.45 -19.67 14.89
N VAL A 269 2.20 -18.99 13.76
CA VAL A 269 2.75 -17.65 13.53
C VAL A 269 2.11 -16.62 14.48
N GLY A 270 0.81 -16.76 14.80
CA GLY A 270 0.12 -15.97 15.81
C GLY A 270 0.78 -16.06 17.19
N HIS A 271 1.22 -17.26 17.60
CA HIS A 271 2.03 -17.40 18.82
C HIS A 271 3.35 -16.63 18.73
N ASN A 272 4.06 -16.67 17.60
CA ASN A 272 5.27 -15.86 17.43
C ASN A 272 4.98 -14.36 17.58
N LEU A 273 3.76 -13.92 17.28
CA LEU A 273 3.24 -12.57 17.47
C LEU A 273 2.58 -12.33 18.84
N ASN A 274 2.82 -13.21 19.81
CA ASN A 274 2.43 -13.10 21.21
C ASN A 274 0.95 -13.44 21.52
N LEU A 275 0.24 -14.08 20.60
CA LEU A 275 -1.16 -14.51 20.83
C LEU A 275 -1.23 -15.81 21.64
N ASN A 276 -2.27 -15.95 22.44
CA ASN A 276 -2.60 -17.17 23.20
C ASN A 276 -3.86 -17.81 22.63
N HIS A 277 -4.14 -19.04 23.04
CA HIS A 277 -5.30 -19.75 22.52
C HIS A 277 -6.62 -19.06 22.87
N ASP A 278 -7.52 -19.06 21.89
CA ASP A 278 -8.93 -18.77 22.07
C ASP A 278 -9.66 -20.05 22.47
N GLY A 279 -9.86 -20.21 23.77
CA GLY A 279 -10.47 -21.39 24.38
C GLY A 279 -11.78 -21.10 25.09
N THR A 280 -12.14 -22.03 25.96
CA THR A 280 -13.26 -21.90 26.91
C THR A 280 -12.79 -22.36 28.29
N SER A 281 -13.65 -22.22 29.31
CA SER A 281 -13.34 -22.74 30.66
C SER A 281 -13.03 -24.24 30.72
N SER A 282 -13.34 -25.01 29.67
CA SER A 282 -13.17 -26.46 29.62
C SER A 282 -12.23 -26.97 28.52
N SER A 283 -11.72 -26.10 27.65
CA SER A 283 -10.90 -26.48 26.50
C SER A 283 -9.93 -25.37 26.15
N SER A 284 -8.67 -25.70 25.89
CA SER A 284 -7.69 -24.75 25.35
C SER A 284 -8.12 -24.17 24.00
N TYR A 285 -8.90 -24.92 23.21
CA TYR A 285 -9.38 -24.49 21.90
C TYR A 285 -10.89 -24.37 21.86
N TYR A 286 -11.37 -23.25 21.34
CA TYR A 286 -12.77 -23.07 20.95
C TYR A 286 -12.96 -23.51 19.49
N THR A 287 -13.89 -24.42 19.25
CA THR A 287 -14.17 -25.00 17.92
C THR A 287 -15.09 -24.12 17.06
N GLY A 288 -15.44 -22.93 17.55
CA GLY A 288 -16.36 -22.03 16.86
C GLY A 288 -17.82 -22.47 16.90
N HIS A 289 -18.67 -21.65 16.32
CA HIS A 289 -20.12 -21.85 16.23
C HIS A 289 -20.65 -21.27 14.91
N GLY A 290 -21.80 -21.78 14.46
CA GLY A 290 -22.29 -21.46 13.12
C GLY A 290 -21.21 -21.75 12.08
N ASP A 291 -20.91 -20.74 11.27
CA ASP A 291 -19.90 -20.79 10.21
C ASP A 291 -18.53 -20.23 10.64
N TRP A 292 -18.40 -19.77 11.89
CA TRP A 292 -17.26 -18.99 12.38
C TRP A 292 -16.45 -19.70 13.47
N ALA A 293 -15.13 -19.54 13.43
CA ALA A 293 -14.20 -19.86 14.51
C ALA A 293 -13.05 -18.84 14.60
N PRO A 294 -12.44 -18.67 15.78
CA PRO A 294 -11.22 -17.88 15.90
C PRO A 294 -9.98 -18.63 15.36
N ILE A 295 -9.04 -17.90 14.75
CA ILE A 295 -7.75 -18.46 14.26
C ILE A 295 -6.95 -19.05 15.42
N MET A 296 -6.92 -18.39 16.58
CA MET A 296 -6.24 -18.90 17.78
C MET A 296 -7.05 -20.00 18.51
N GLY A 297 -8.18 -20.44 17.96
CA GLY A 297 -8.95 -21.61 18.40
C GLY A 297 -8.76 -22.80 17.48
N ALA A 298 -9.84 -23.54 17.19
CA ALA A 298 -9.85 -24.69 16.30
C ALA A 298 -10.70 -24.41 15.04
N GLY A 299 -10.15 -23.61 14.13
CA GLY A 299 -10.78 -23.16 12.88
C GLY A 299 -11.03 -24.24 11.81
N TYR A 300 -10.51 -25.45 12.01
CA TYR A 300 -10.53 -26.56 11.04
C TYR A 300 -11.92 -26.93 10.49
N TYR A 301 -12.98 -26.65 11.26
CA TYR A 301 -14.33 -27.14 10.99
C TYR A 301 -15.31 -26.04 10.57
N ARG A 302 -14.80 -24.85 10.27
CA ARG A 302 -15.60 -23.65 9.98
C ARG A 302 -15.17 -23.02 8.66
N SER A 303 -16.13 -22.40 7.99
CA SER A 303 -15.91 -21.77 6.68
C SER A 303 -15.26 -20.40 6.83
N VAL A 304 -15.56 -19.68 7.91
CA VAL A 304 -15.00 -18.38 8.26
C VAL A 304 -14.10 -18.55 9.48
N THR A 305 -12.86 -18.08 9.36
CA THR A 305 -11.83 -18.17 10.41
C THR A 305 -11.14 -16.83 10.53
N GLN A 306 -11.33 -16.14 11.65
CA GLN A 306 -10.86 -14.75 11.81
C GLN A 306 -10.09 -14.57 13.11
N TRP A 307 -9.33 -13.48 13.22
CA TRP A 307 -8.77 -13.03 14.50
C TRP A 307 -9.88 -12.73 15.53
N SER A 308 -9.57 -12.84 16.82
CA SER A 308 -10.56 -12.65 17.88
C SER A 308 -10.19 -11.54 18.85
N LYS A 309 -11.20 -11.16 19.63
CA LYS A 309 -11.02 -10.48 20.91
C LYS A 309 -11.83 -11.08 22.04
N GLY A 310 -12.13 -12.38 21.93
CA GLY A 310 -12.84 -13.13 22.96
C GLY A 310 -14.31 -12.74 23.13
N GLU A 311 -14.98 -12.28 22.05
CA GLU A 311 -16.39 -11.87 22.11
C GLU A 311 -17.37 -13.05 22.18
N TYR A 312 -16.92 -14.25 21.86
CA TYR A 312 -17.78 -15.43 21.81
C TYR A 312 -18.16 -15.93 23.22
N PRO A 313 -19.34 -16.57 23.38
CA PRO A 313 -19.80 -17.07 24.65
C PRO A 313 -18.83 -18.04 25.32
N GLY A 314 -18.42 -17.72 26.54
CA GLY A 314 -17.56 -18.58 27.35
C GLY A 314 -16.07 -18.49 27.01
N ALA A 315 -15.64 -17.48 26.25
CA ALA A 315 -14.23 -17.19 26.01
C ALA A 315 -13.45 -17.08 27.34
N ASN A 316 -12.35 -17.83 27.44
CA ASN A 316 -11.38 -17.73 28.53
C ASN A 316 -10.24 -16.75 28.22
N ASN A 317 -10.10 -16.35 26.95
CA ASN A 317 -9.17 -15.34 26.47
C ASN A 317 -9.93 -14.11 25.98
N GLN A 318 -9.40 -12.91 26.26
CA GLN A 318 -9.97 -11.61 25.85
C GLN A 318 -8.89 -10.73 25.22
N GLU A 319 -7.87 -11.36 24.63
CA GLU A 319 -6.80 -10.68 23.94
C GLU A 319 -7.31 -9.96 22.70
N ASP A 320 -6.99 -8.68 22.54
CA ASP A 320 -7.21 -7.99 21.27
C ASP A 320 -6.10 -8.41 20.29
N ASP A 321 -6.35 -9.49 19.54
CA ASP A 321 -5.36 -10.09 18.64
C ASP A 321 -4.76 -9.07 17.68
N LEU A 322 -5.60 -8.23 17.06
CA LEU A 322 -5.17 -7.23 16.08
C LEU A 322 -4.24 -6.19 16.73
N ALA A 323 -4.54 -5.76 17.95
CA ALA A 323 -3.68 -4.83 18.69
C ALA A 323 -2.39 -5.50 19.19
N ILE A 324 -2.44 -6.76 19.63
CA ILE A 324 -1.27 -7.48 20.12
C ILE A 324 -0.28 -7.72 18.98
N MET A 325 -0.73 -8.22 17.83
CA MET A 325 0.17 -8.45 16.70
C MET A 325 0.91 -7.17 16.27
N GLN A 326 0.23 -6.02 16.35
CA GLN A 326 0.82 -4.71 16.10
C GLN A 326 1.94 -4.33 17.07
N ASN A 327 1.78 -4.72 18.34
CA ASN A 327 2.78 -4.46 19.38
C ASN A 327 3.99 -5.40 19.31
N TYR A 328 3.86 -6.56 18.65
CA TYR A 328 4.83 -7.65 18.75
C TYR A 328 5.57 -8.01 17.46
N GLY A 329 5.24 -7.42 16.32
CA GLY A 329 6.11 -7.57 15.16
C GLY A 329 5.63 -6.96 13.85
N ILE A 330 4.33 -6.83 13.64
CA ILE A 330 3.76 -6.35 12.37
C ILE A 330 3.01 -5.03 12.59
N SER A 331 2.57 -4.36 11.54
CA SER A 331 1.84 -3.09 11.64
C SER A 331 0.75 -3.07 10.59
N VAL A 332 -0.40 -2.47 10.86
CA VAL A 332 -1.47 -2.35 9.84
C VAL A 332 -0.97 -1.50 8.67
N ILE A 333 -1.33 -1.88 7.45
CA ILE A 333 -0.97 -1.10 6.25
C ILE A 333 -1.79 0.19 6.19
N SER A 334 -1.39 1.13 5.32
CA SER A 334 -2.25 2.29 5.04
C SER A 334 -3.45 1.88 4.18
N ASP A 335 -4.60 2.48 4.49
CA ASP A 335 -5.84 2.44 3.71
C ASP A 335 -5.54 2.73 2.22
N ASP A 336 -6.04 1.87 1.33
CA ASP A 336 -5.79 1.91 -0.11
C ASP A 336 -6.85 2.71 -0.88
N HIS A 337 -8.01 2.95 -0.27
CA HIS A 337 -9.07 3.77 -0.83
C HIS A 337 -9.50 4.84 0.17
N GLY A 338 -10.60 5.54 -0.12
CA GLY A 338 -11.01 6.71 0.63
C GLY A 338 -12.34 6.50 1.32
N ASN A 339 -12.40 6.82 2.61
CA ASN A 339 -13.58 6.67 3.48
C ASN A 339 -14.75 7.65 3.21
N SER A 340 -14.73 8.38 2.10
CA SER A 340 -15.77 9.37 1.80
C SER A 340 -15.96 9.58 0.30
N THR A 341 -17.14 10.10 -0.07
CA THR A 341 -17.44 10.46 -1.47
C THR A 341 -16.46 11.49 -2.05
N ALA A 342 -15.85 12.33 -1.21
CA ALA A 342 -14.83 13.30 -1.62
C ALA A 342 -13.46 12.64 -1.93
N ALA A 343 -13.16 11.51 -1.29
CA ALA A 343 -11.95 10.73 -1.48
C ALA A 343 -12.19 9.49 -2.36
N ALA A 344 -13.36 9.38 -3.00
CA ALA A 344 -13.78 8.16 -3.67
C ALA A 344 -12.90 7.82 -4.88
N THR A 345 -12.51 6.56 -4.97
CA THR A 345 -11.74 6.01 -6.09
C THR A 345 -12.63 5.87 -7.33
N VAL A 346 -12.18 6.34 -8.49
CA VAL A 346 -13.00 6.28 -9.72
C VAL A 346 -12.96 4.87 -10.33
N LEU A 347 -14.13 4.27 -10.55
CA LEU A 347 -14.31 3.07 -11.36
C LEU A 347 -14.55 3.50 -12.82
N SER A 348 -13.51 3.40 -13.64
CA SER A 348 -13.54 3.82 -15.05
C SER A 348 -14.00 2.70 -15.98
N GLY A 349 -14.68 3.08 -17.05
CA GLY A 349 -15.13 2.17 -18.10
C GLY A 349 -16.39 1.36 -17.75
N ASN A 350 -16.83 0.55 -18.71
CA ASN A 350 -18.10 -0.18 -18.62
C ASN A 350 -17.95 -1.62 -18.14
N ASN A 351 -16.75 -2.18 -18.19
CA ASN A 351 -16.41 -3.47 -17.59
C ASN A 351 -15.58 -3.19 -16.35
N ILE A 352 -16.18 -3.39 -15.18
CA ILE A 352 -15.54 -3.11 -13.92
C ILE A 352 -14.63 -4.28 -13.56
N ASN A 353 -13.39 -3.95 -13.23
CA ASN A 353 -12.42 -4.82 -12.61
C ASN A 353 -11.56 -3.95 -11.69
N ALA A 354 -11.80 -4.07 -10.39
CA ALA A 354 -11.07 -3.37 -9.34
C ALA A 354 -10.91 -4.30 -8.13
N SER A 355 -10.10 -3.90 -7.18
CA SER A 355 -9.85 -4.62 -5.93
C SER A 355 -9.44 -3.61 -4.87
N GLY A 356 -9.58 -3.99 -3.61
CA GLY A 356 -9.09 -3.23 -2.47
C GLY A 356 -8.93 -4.12 -1.25
N LEU A 357 -8.63 -3.50 -0.12
CA LEU A 357 -8.38 -4.17 1.14
C LEU A 357 -8.96 -3.36 2.30
N ILE A 358 -9.95 -3.93 2.99
CA ILE A 358 -10.44 -3.37 4.25
C ILE A 358 -9.43 -3.71 5.34
N THR A 359 -8.66 -2.72 5.79
CA THR A 359 -7.51 -2.87 6.70
C THR A 359 -7.89 -2.82 8.18
N THR A 360 -8.98 -2.15 8.52
CA THR A 360 -9.47 -1.99 9.89
C THR A 360 -10.99 -2.04 9.95
N ARG A 361 -11.56 -2.26 11.13
CA ARG A 361 -13.02 -2.20 11.35
C ARG A 361 -13.67 -0.84 11.08
N SER A 362 -12.88 0.21 10.89
CA SER A 362 -13.38 1.57 10.58
C SER A 362 -13.06 1.98 9.14
N ASP A 363 -12.43 1.06 8.40
CA ASP A 363 -12.06 1.24 7.02
C ASP A 363 -13.25 0.94 6.12
N VAL A 364 -13.56 1.87 5.23
CA VAL A 364 -14.75 1.87 4.40
C VAL A 364 -14.39 2.39 3.02
N ASP A 365 -14.29 1.49 2.05
CA ASP A 365 -13.85 1.92 0.72
C ASP A 365 -14.99 2.52 -0.07
N VAL A 366 -14.79 3.76 -0.52
CA VAL A 366 -15.75 4.44 -1.40
C VAL A 366 -15.20 4.54 -2.81
N PHE A 367 -16.01 4.07 -3.75
CA PHE A 367 -15.80 4.18 -5.18
C PHE A 367 -16.85 5.07 -5.82
N LYS A 368 -16.49 5.74 -6.92
CA LYS A 368 -17.36 6.57 -7.73
C LYS A 368 -17.48 5.99 -9.13
N PHE A 369 -18.70 5.88 -9.65
CA PHE A 369 -18.94 5.47 -11.03
C PHE A 369 -20.09 6.27 -11.67
N SER A 370 -20.14 6.26 -12.99
CA SER A 370 -21.21 6.88 -13.77
C SER A 370 -21.90 5.84 -14.65
N THR A 371 -23.18 6.02 -14.92
CA THR A 371 -23.93 5.18 -15.89
C THR A 371 -24.87 6.04 -16.73
N ALA A 372 -25.15 5.62 -17.97
CA ALA A 372 -26.14 6.26 -18.86
C ALA A 372 -27.61 6.00 -18.47
N GLY A 373 -27.79 5.24 -17.40
CA GLY A 373 -29.06 4.68 -17.04
C GLY A 373 -29.31 3.35 -17.74
N GLY A 374 -29.88 2.42 -17.01
CA GLY A 374 -29.95 1.02 -17.43
C GLY A 374 -29.55 0.11 -16.28
N ASN A 375 -29.17 -1.12 -16.61
CA ASN A 375 -28.82 -2.11 -15.61
C ASN A 375 -27.35 -1.99 -15.20
N VAL A 376 -27.10 -1.97 -13.90
CA VAL A 376 -25.77 -1.99 -13.29
C VAL A 376 -25.62 -3.32 -12.58
N THR A 377 -24.63 -4.10 -13.01
CA THR A 377 -24.29 -5.37 -12.37
C THR A 377 -22.92 -5.25 -11.73
N LEU A 378 -22.83 -5.48 -10.42
CA LEU A 378 -21.57 -5.45 -9.68
C LEU A 378 -21.53 -6.68 -8.79
N ASN A 379 -20.41 -7.40 -8.79
CA ASN A 379 -20.13 -8.55 -7.93
C ASN A 379 -18.91 -8.20 -7.10
N LEU A 380 -19.06 -8.27 -5.79
CA LEU A 380 -18.02 -8.02 -4.81
C LEU A 380 -17.71 -9.35 -4.13
N ASN A 381 -16.48 -9.81 -4.28
CA ASN A 381 -16.05 -11.08 -3.70
C ASN A 381 -14.86 -10.85 -2.79
N PRO A 382 -14.84 -11.46 -1.59
CA PRO A 382 -13.66 -11.46 -0.74
C PRO A 382 -12.53 -12.27 -1.39
N ALA A 383 -11.41 -12.44 -0.69
CA ALA A 383 -10.35 -13.33 -1.15
C ALA A 383 -10.91 -14.71 -1.56
N PRO A 384 -10.48 -15.23 -2.72
CA PRO A 384 -11.12 -16.39 -3.34
C PRO A 384 -10.97 -17.67 -2.50
N ARG A 385 -10.00 -17.73 -1.59
CA ARG A 385 -9.76 -18.87 -0.69
C ARG A 385 -9.44 -18.37 0.70
N GLY A 386 -10.26 -18.81 1.67
CA GLY A 386 -10.13 -18.37 3.06
C GLY A 386 -10.48 -16.91 3.29
N GLY A 387 -11.45 -16.36 2.54
CA GLY A 387 -11.85 -14.96 2.72
C GLY A 387 -12.28 -14.66 4.15
N ASN A 388 -11.73 -13.57 4.68
CA ASN A 388 -11.99 -13.11 6.04
C ASN A 388 -13.00 -11.96 6.09
N LEU A 389 -13.07 -11.16 5.03
CA LEU A 389 -14.00 -10.04 4.92
C LEU A 389 -15.43 -10.52 4.59
N ASP A 390 -16.38 -10.20 5.46
CA ASP A 390 -17.82 -10.24 5.17
C ASP A 390 -18.25 -8.86 4.64
N ILE A 391 -18.63 -8.81 3.36
CA ILE A 391 -18.84 -7.57 2.63
C ILE A 391 -20.29 -7.09 2.77
N GLU A 392 -20.48 -5.92 3.37
CA GLU A 392 -21.66 -5.08 3.08
C GLU A 392 -21.32 -4.04 2.03
N ALA A 393 -22.10 -4.01 0.95
CA ALA A 393 -21.97 -3.02 -0.10
C ALA A 393 -23.20 -2.11 -0.17
N LYS A 394 -23.02 -0.83 -0.49
CA LYS A 394 -24.10 0.15 -0.68
C LYS A 394 -23.90 0.94 -1.97
N ILE A 395 -24.98 1.14 -2.73
CA ILE A 395 -25.00 2.12 -3.83
C ILE A 395 -25.76 3.36 -3.34
N SER A 396 -25.16 4.53 -3.48
CA SER A 396 -25.77 5.83 -3.16
C SER A 396 -25.71 6.82 -4.32
N ASP A 397 -26.64 7.78 -4.33
CA ASP A 397 -26.67 8.88 -5.30
C ASP A 397 -25.68 10.02 -4.94
N ALA A 398 -25.61 11.04 -5.81
CA ALA A 398 -24.75 12.19 -5.60
C ALA A 398 -25.12 13.08 -4.39
N GLN A 399 -26.31 12.88 -3.81
CA GLN A 399 -26.77 13.57 -2.60
C GLN A 399 -26.49 12.74 -1.33
N GLY A 400 -25.96 11.53 -1.47
CA GLY A 400 -25.67 10.61 -0.37
C GLY A 400 -26.87 9.76 0.06
N ASN A 401 -27.97 9.73 -0.70
CA ASN A 401 -29.07 8.83 -0.39
C ASN A 401 -28.71 7.41 -0.82
N VAL A 402 -28.82 6.45 0.09
CA VAL A 402 -28.60 5.03 -0.20
C VAL A 402 -29.77 4.51 -1.04
N LEU A 403 -29.47 4.00 -2.22
CA LEU A 403 -30.43 3.46 -3.18
C LEU A 403 -30.55 1.94 -3.08
N ALA A 404 -29.46 1.25 -2.76
CA ALA A 404 -29.43 -0.19 -2.59
C ALA A 404 -28.35 -0.59 -1.56
N THR A 405 -28.60 -1.68 -0.85
CA THR A 405 -27.66 -2.31 0.09
C THR A 405 -27.64 -3.82 -0.19
N SER A 406 -26.45 -4.43 -0.11
CA SER A 406 -26.25 -5.86 -0.37
C SER A 406 -25.32 -6.44 0.69
N ASN A 407 -25.85 -7.34 1.49
CA ASN A 407 -25.17 -8.24 2.42
C ASN A 407 -26.03 -9.52 2.50
N PRO A 408 -25.95 -10.41 1.49
CA PRO A 408 -26.62 -11.70 1.53
C PRO A 408 -25.86 -12.67 2.45
N ALA A 409 -26.49 -13.78 2.84
CA ALA A 409 -25.80 -14.83 3.57
C ALA A 409 -24.57 -15.35 2.79
N GLY A 410 -23.42 -15.41 3.47
CA GLY A 410 -22.11 -15.62 2.86
C GLY A 410 -21.21 -14.41 3.14
N LEU A 411 -20.13 -14.27 2.36
CA LEU A 411 -19.18 -13.16 2.51
C LEU A 411 -19.20 -12.18 1.31
N SER A 412 -19.84 -12.57 0.20
CA SER A 412 -19.88 -11.79 -1.03
C SER A 412 -21.11 -10.89 -1.08
N ALA A 413 -20.98 -9.71 -1.69
CA ALA A 413 -22.09 -8.84 -2.02
C ALA A 413 -22.29 -8.76 -3.54
N SER A 414 -23.50 -8.44 -3.98
CA SER A 414 -23.77 -8.20 -5.41
C SER A 414 -24.94 -7.27 -5.65
N PHE A 415 -24.92 -6.61 -6.79
CA PHE A 415 -25.98 -5.75 -7.30
C PHE A 415 -26.37 -6.19 -8.70
N ASN A 416 -27.67 -6.14 -8.96
CA ASN A 416 -28.27 -6.19 -10.27
C ASN A 416 -29.39 -5.15 -10.28
N GLN A 417 -29.00 -3.89 -10.46
CA GLN A 417 -29.82 -2.73 -10.16
C GLN A 417 -30.05 -1.88 -11.41
N SER A 418 -31.30 -1.56 -11.71
CA SER A 418 -31.59 -0.54 -12.71
C SER A 418 -31.48 0.85 -12.07
N LEU A 419 -30.59 1.68 -12.62
CA LEU A 419 -30.35 3.05 -12.17
C LEU A 419 -30.64 4.03 -13.31
N PRO A 420 -31.11 5.26 -13.02
CA PRO A 420 -31.12 6.36 -13.99
C PRO A 420 -29.72 6.80 -14.42
N ALA A 421 -29.64 7.58 -15.49
CA ALA A 421 -28.39 8.23 -15.88
C ALA A 421 -27.88 9.14 -14.75
N GLY A 422 -26.62 9.01 -14.39
CA GLY A 422 -26.04 9.81 -13.31
C GLY A 422 -24.76 9.25 -12.72
N VAL A 423 -24.30 9.94 -11.68
CA VAL A 423 -23.12 9.61 -10.88
C VAL A 423 -23.60 8.94 -9.59
N TYR A 424 -22.94 7.84 -9.23
CA TYR A 424 -23.24 7.05 -8.05
C TYR A 424 -21.95 6.71 -7.30
N TYR A 425 -22.12 6.32 -6.04
CA TYR A 425 -21.04 5.88 -5.18
C TYR A 425 -21.32 4.47 -4.69
N LEU A 426 -20.32 3.60 -4.80
CA LEU A 426 -20.30 2.27 -4.21
C LEU A 426 -19.47 2.35 -2.94
N THR A 427 -20.08 2.02 -1.80
CA THR A 427 -19.40 1.91 -0.51
C THR A 427 -19.26 0.44 -0.15
N ILE A 428 -18.10 0.04 0.35
CA ILE A 428 -17.75 -1.32 0.77
C ILE A 428 -17.29 -1.25 2.22
N ASP A 429 -17.85 -2.10 3.07
CA ASP A 429 -17.59 -2.14 4.51
C ASP A 429 -17.50 -3.59 4.98
N GLY A 430 -16.68 -3.82 6.01
CA GLY A 430 -16.54 -5.11 6.68
C GLY A 430 -17.48 -5.22 7.87
N VAL A 431 -18.39 -6.18 7.83
CA VAL A 431 -19.48 -6.29 8.83
C VAL A 431 -19.48 -7.63 9.56
N GLY A 432 -20.26 -7.73 10.62
CA GLY A 432 -20.53 -8.99 11.31
C GLY A 432 -21.81 -9.67 10.81
N ALA A 433 -21.92 -10.97 11.09
CA ALA A 433 -23.10 -11.77 10.78
C ALA A 433 -23.79 -12.28 12.06
N GLY A 434 -25.11 -12.11 12.13
CA GLY A 434 -25.93 -12.62 13.25
C GLY A 434 -25.63 -11.94 14.58
N ASP A 435 -25.67 -12.71 15.67
CA ASP A 435 -25.19 -12.29 16.99
C ASP A 435 -23.99 -13.13 17.41
N LEU A 436 -23.33 -12.76 18.51
CA LEU A 436 -22.13 -13.45 19.02
C LEU A 436 -22.37 -14.91 19.43
N THR A 437 -23.61 -15.40 19.44
CA THR A 437 -23.94 -16.81 19.75
C THR A 437 -24.14 -17.66 18.50
N THR A 438 -24.37 -17.01 17.36
CA THR A 438 -24.73 -17.64 16.08
C THR A 438 -23.80 -17.26 14.93
N GLY A 439 -23.02 -16.19 15.08
CA GLY A 439 -22.05 -15.69 14.12
C GLY A 439 -20.96 -14.85 14.78
N TYR A 440 -20.71 -13.65 14.31
CA TYR A 440 -19.51 -12.88 14.66
C TYR A 440 -19.72 -11.38 14.53
N SER A 441 -18.86 -10.59 15.18
CA SER A 441 -18.85 -9.14 15.07
C SER A 441 -18.08 -8.68 13.82
N ASP A 442 -18.10 -7.36 13.58
CA ASP A 442 -17.27 -6.67 12.58
C ASP A 442 -15.77 -6.64 12.93
N TYR A 443 -15.36 -7.12 14.12
CA TYR A 443 -14.01 -6.88 14.66
C TYR A 443 -12.88 -7.30 13.73
N ALA A 444 -12.97 -8.50 13.14
CA ALA A 444 -11.98 -9.06 12.24
C ALA A 444 -12.57 -9.42 10.87
N SER A 445 -13.68 -8.76 10.52
CA SER A 445 -14.22 -8.76 9.16
C SER A 445 -13.41 -7.77 8.31
N ILE A 446 -12.15 -8.12 8.08
CA ILE A 446 -11.14 -7.33 7.39
C ILE A 446 -10.43 -8.27 6.40
N GLY A 447 -9.95 -7.74 5.28
CA GLY A 447 -9.36 -8.58 4.24
C GLY A 447 -9.54 -8.04 2.82
N GLN A 448 -9.03 -8.80 1.87
CA GLN A 448 -9.02 -8.38 0.46
C GLN A 448 -10.38 -8.60 -0.18
N TYR A 449 -10.73 -7.76 -1.15
CA TYR A 449 -11.87 -7.97 -2.02
C TYR A 449 -11.59 -7.60 -3.48
N SER A 450 -12.45 -8.08 -4.35
CA SER A 450 -12.48 -7.76 -5.78
C SER A 450 -13.87 -7.26 -6.18
N ILE A 451 -13.91 -6.31 -7.10
CA ILE A 451 -15.10 -5.79 -7.73
C ILE A 451 -15.05 -6.17 -9.20
N THR A 452 -16.06 -6.90 -9.67
CA THR A 452 -16.24 -7.19 -11.09
C THR A 452 -17.64 -6.82 -11.52
N GLY A 453 -17.85 -6.47 -12.78
CA GLY A 453 -19.20 -6.17 -13.22
C GLY A 453 -19.29 -5.42 -14.52
N THR A 454 -20.50 -4.97 -14.81
CA THR A 454 -20.79 -4.14 -15.98
C THR A 454 -21.66 -2.96 -15.60
N LEU A 455 -21.27 -1.80 -16.10
CA LEU A 455 -22.08 -0.58 -16.07
C LEU A 455 -22.75 -0.41 -17.43
N THR A 456 -23.95 0.15 -17.45
CA THR A 456 -24.53 0.57 -18.73
C THR A 456 -23.74 1.77 -19.25
N ALA A 457 -23.10 1.56 -20.41
CA ALA A 457 -22.29 2.54 -21.11
C ALA A 457 -23.02 3.86 -21.27
N SER A 458 -22.43 4.92 -20.72
CA SER A 458 -22.65 6.26 -21.24
C SER A 458 -22.22 6.23 -22.69
N ASN A 459 -23.18 6.23 -23.60
CA ASN A 459 -22.90 6.59 -24.99
C ASN A 459 -23.25 8.07 -25.07
N GLY A 460 -22.28 8.95 -25.26
CA GLY A 460 -22.57 10.35 -25.52
C GLY A 460 -21.85 11.41 -24.69
N GLN A 461 -20.86 11.09 -23.83
CA GLN A 461 -20.04 12.18 -23.26
C GLN A 461 -18.99 12.57 -24.30
N PRO A 462 -18.90 13.85 -24.69
CA PRO A 462 -17.76 14.28 -25.49
C PRO A 462 -16.46 14.15 -24.67
N PRO A 463 -15.31 14.01 -25.34
CA PRO A 463 -14.02 14.09 -24.67
C PRO A 463 -13.85 15.48 -24.03
N ILE A 464 -12.83 15.66 -23.19
CA ILE A 464 -12.46 16.96 -22.61
C ILE A 464 -11.13 17.39 -23.21
N ALA A 465 -11.12 18.52 -23.92
CA ALA A 465 -9.93 19.12 -24.50
C ALA A 465 -9.16 19.94 -23.47
N VAL A 466 -7.85 19.70 -23.34
CA VAL A 466 -6.94 20.54 -22.53
C VAL A 466 -5.82 21.03 -23.43
N VAL A 467 -5.67 22.37 -23.51
CA VAL A 467 -4.68 23.03 -24.37
C VAL A 467 -3.52 23.60 -23.54
N GLY A 468 -2.30 23.41 -24.02
CA GLY A 468 -1.09 24.01 -23.44
C GLY A 468 -0.16 24.59 -24.51
N ALA A 469 0.68 25.55 -24.11
CA ALA A 469 1.76 26.08 -24.91
C ALA A 469 2.95 26.45 -24.02
N ASN A 470 4.18 26.24 -24.48
CA ASN A 470 5.38 26.58 -23.72
C ASN A 470 5.57 28.10 -23.51
N ILE A 471 5.13 28.91 -24.47
CA ILE A 471 5.13 30.38 -24.43
C ILE A 471 3.87 30.90 -25.14
N THR A 472 3.32 32.02 -24.65
CA THR A 472 2.11 32.65 -25.24
C THR A 472 2.40 34.01 -25.86
N SER A 473 3.63 34.51 -25.78
CA SER A 473 4.02 35.75 -26.46
C SER A 473 5.52 35.81 -26.77
N GLY A 474 5.88 36.63 -27.76
CA GLY A 474 7.28 36.87 -28.15
C GLY A 474 7.41 37.68 -29.44
N LEU A 475 8.60 37.75 -30.01
CA LEU A 475 8.87 38.46 -31.27
C LEU A 475 8.81 37.49 -32.46
N ALA A 476 8.41 37.98 -33.64
CA ALA A 476 8.45 37.21 -34.88
C ALA A 476 9.90 37.00 -35.39
N PRO A 477 10.32 35.80 -35.84
CA PRO A 477 9.55 34.55 -35.81
C PRO A 477 9.48 33.95 -34.41
N LEU A 478 8.26 33.58 -33.97
CA LEU A 478 8.02 32.96 -32.66
C LEU A 478 7.75 31.47 -32.81
N THR A 479 8.61 30.62 -32.23
CA THR A 479 8.40 29.15 -32.18
C THR A 479 7.65 28.78 -30.90
N VAL A 480 6.47 28.19 -31.04
CA VAL A 480 5.61 27.72 -29.95
C VAL A 480 5.48 26.20 -30.04
N ASN A 481 5.73 25.52 -28.92
CA ASN A 481 5.45 24.09 -28.74
C ASN A 481 4.10 23.96 -28.05
N PHE A 482 3.13 23.40 -28.76
CA PHE A 482 1.77 23.17 -28.25
C PHE A 482 1.66 21.78 -27.61
N SER A 483 0.75 21.65 -26.66
CA SER A 483 0.46 20.38 -26.00
C SER A 483 -1.03 20.13 -25.82
N SER A 484 -1.43 18.87 -25.93
CA SER A 484 -2.75 18.34 -25.58
C SER A 484 -2.75 17.60 -24.23
N GLN A 485 -1.64 17.65 -23.48
CA GLN A 485 -1.49 16.93 -22.22
C GLN A 485 -2.60 17.32 -21.23
N GLY A 486 -3.29 16.30 -20.70
CA GLY A 486 -4.44 16.47 -19.81
C GLY A 486 -5.80 16.28 -20.50
N SER A 487 -5.84 16.22 -21.84
CA SER A 487 -7.07 15.84 -22.55
C SER A 487 -7.40 14.37 -22.25
N TYR A 488 -8.67 14.06 -22.01
CA TYR A 488 -9.13 12.69 -21.75
C TYR A 488 -10.58 12.52 -22.20
N ASP A 489 -11.00 11.28 -22.37
CA ASP A 489 -12.38 10.94 -22.67
C ASP A 489 -13.01 10.21 -21.47
N PRO A 490 -14.10 10.73 -20.87
CA PRO A 490 -14.70 10.13 -19.68
C PRO A 490 -15.29 8.72 -19.89
N ASP A 491 -15.76 8.38 -21.09
CA ASP A 491 -16.42 7.11 -21.40
C ASP A 491 -15.76 6.32 -22.55
N GLY A 492 -14.60 6.78 -23.04
CA GLY A 492 -13.85 6.11 -24.08
C GLY A 492 -12.37 6.51 -24.17
N THR A 493 -11.91 6.73 -25.40
CA THR A 493 -10.53 7.02 -25.79
C THR A 493 -10.51 8.09 -26.87
N ILE A 494 -9.58 9.05 -26.76
CA ILE A 494 -9.33 10.02 -27.82
C ILE A 494 -8.66 9.33 -29.01
N VAL A 495 -9.29 9.38 -30.18
CA VAL A 495 -8.79 8.75 -31.42
C VAL A 495 -8.16 9.74 -32.39
N SER A 496 -8.42 11.04 -32.25
CA SER A 496 -7.77 12.06 -33.09
C SER A 496 -7.66 13.44 -32.45
N TYR A 497 -6.67 14.20 -32.93
CA TYR A 497 -6.39 15.58 -32.56
C TYR A 497 -6.39 16.43 -33.83
N ALA A 498 -6.94 17.64 -33.76
CA ALA A 498 -6.88 18.63 -34.83
C ALA A 498 -6.57 20.01 -34.26
N TRP A 499 -5.54 20.65 -34.81
CA TRP A 499 -5.10 21.99 -34.44
C TRP A 499 -5.38 22.97 -35.56
N ASN A 500 -5.93 24.14 -35.22
CA ASN A 500 -5.96 25.32 -36.08
C ASN A 500 -5.17 26.43 -35.37
N PHE A 501 -4.07 26.88 -35.97
CA PHE A 501 -3.17 27.86 -35.33
C PHE A 501 -3.63 29.32 -35.48
N GLY A 502 -4.77 29.58 -36.14
CA GLY A 502 -5.31 30.94 -36.31
C GLY A 502 -4.58 31.80 -37.37
N ASP A 503 -3.55 31.25 -38.04
CA ASP A 503 -2.82 31.90 -39.14
C ASP A 503 -3.11 31.25 -40.52
N GLY A 504 -4.10 30.35 -40.58
CA GLY A 504 -4.48 29.58 -41.77
C GLY A 504 -3.77 28.22 -41.91
N THR A 505 -2.86 27.88 -40.99
CA THR A 505 -2.22 26.55 -40.95
C THR A 505 -2.82 25.64 -39.88
N ASN A 506 -2.64 24.32 -40.03
CA ASN A 506 -3.21 23.28 -39.17
C ASN A 506 -2.22 22.14 -38.88
N SER A 507 -2.56 21.26 -37.94
CA SER A 507 -1.83 20.02 -37.64
C SER A 507 -2.78 18.95 -37.09
N THR A 508 -2.40 17.68 -37.19
CA THR A 508 -3.09 16.54 -36.56
C THR A 508 -2.22 15.81 -35.53
N GLU A 509 -1.03 16.32 -35.23
CA GLU A 509 -0.18 15.79 -34.17
C GLU A 509 -0.74 16.15 -32.79
N PRO A 510 -0.65 15.27 -31.77
CA PRO A 510 -1.10 15.60 -30.42
C PRO A 510 -0.35 16.78 -29.79
N ASN A 511 0.95 16.94 -30.09
CA ASN A 511 1.80 18.00 -29.53
C ASN A 511 2.67 18.66 -30.63
N PRO A 512 2.11 19.52 -31.49
CA PRO A 512 2.81 20.07 -32.65
C PRO A 512 3.72 21.25 -32.29
N VAL A 513 4.74 21.48 -33.13
CA VAL A 513 5.58 22.69 -33.09
C VAL A 513 5.19 23.65 -34.20
N LYS A 514 4.92 24.92 -33.85
CA LYS A 514 4.46 25.96 -34.78
C LYS A 514 5.34 27.20 -34.73
N VAL A 515 5.73 27.71 -35.90
CA VAL A 515 6.44 28.99 -36.05
C VAL A 515 5.52 30.06 -36.63
N TYR A 516 5.35 31.17 -35.92
CA TYR A 516 4.64 32.36 -36.40
C TYR A 516 5.62 33.40 -36.94
N ASN A 517 5.66 33.56 -38.26
CA ASN A 517 6.66 34.41 -38.95
C ASN A 517 6.30 35.91 -38.99
N SER A 518 5.07 36.27 -38.66
CA SER A 518 4.57 37.65 -38.70
C SER A 518 3.99 38.06 -37.35
N ALA A 519 4.11 39.35 -37.04
CA ALA A 519 3.43 39.92 -35.89
C ALA A 519 1.92 39.80 -36.05
N GLY A 520 1.22 39.51 -34.96
CA GLY A 520 -0.21 39.28 -34.94
C GLY A 520 -0.66 38.66 -33.62
N SER A 521 -1.97 38.59 -33.44
CA SER A 521 -2.60 37.80 -32.37
C SER A 521 -3.28 36.60 -33.00
N PHE A 522 -2.87 35.40 -32.60
CA PHE A 522 -3.32 34.15 -33.19
C PHE A 522 -4.00 33.31 -32.12
N THR A 523 -5.26 32.92 -32.34
CA THR A 523 -5.98 32.03 -31.43
C THR A 523 -5.80 30.60 -31.94
N ALA A 524 -4.97 29.82 -31.25
CA ALA A 524 -4.79 28.41 -31.55
C ALA A 524 -5.92 27.60 -30.90
N VAL A 525 -6.57 26.74 -31.67
CA VAL A 525 -7.69 25.90 -31.23
C VAL A 525 -7.30 24.44 -31.37
N LEU A 526 -7.45 23.68 -30.29
CA LEU A 526 -7.36 22.23 -30.25
C LEU A 526 -8.78 21.66 -30.32
N THR A 527 -9.00 20.69 -31.20
CA THR A 527 -10.17 19.82 -31.22
C THR A 527 -9.72 18.39 -30.95
N VAL A 528 -10.31 17.74 -29.96
CA VAL A 528 -10.11 16.30 -29.70
C VAL A 528 -11.38 15.54 -30.09
N THR A 529 -11.22 14.36 -30.68
CA THR A 529 -12.34 13.47 -31.05
C THR A 529 -12.17 12.12 -30.38
N ASP A 530 -13.24 11.58 -29.81
CA ASP A 530 -13.26 10.25 -29.20
C ASP A 530 -13.58 9.12 -30.20
N ASN A 531 -13.55 7.87 -29.72
CA ASN A 531 -13.91 6.68 -30.49
C ASN A 531 -15.39 6.60 -30.90
N ASP A 532 -16.25 7.45 -30.33
CA ASP A 532 -17.67 7.53 -30.63
C ASP A 532 -17.99 8.67 -31.63
N GLY A 533 -16.96 9.43 -32.03
CA GLY A 533 -17.05 10.52 -32.99
C GLY A 533 -17.51 11.85 -32.40
N LEU A 534 -17.59 11.98 -31.06
CA LEU A 534 -17.89 13.24 -30.39
C LEU A 534 -16.63 14.06 -30.22
N THR A 535 -16.79 15.38 -30.09
CA THR A 535 -15.67 16.31 -30.04
C THR A 535 -15.82 17.34 -28.94
N ASP A 536 -14.68 17.78 -28.43
CA ASP A 536 -14.57 18.98 -27.61
C ASP A 536 -13.41 19.86 -28.10
N THR A 537 -13.48 21.15 -27.78
CA THR A 537 -12.53 22.15 -28.27
C THR A 537 -12.09 23.11 -27.19
N GLU A 538 -10.79 23.40 -27.14
CA GLU A 538 -10.20 24.38 -26.23
C GLU A 538 -9.23 25.29 -26.99
N SER A 539 -9.03 26.53 -26.53
CA SER A 539 -8.25 27.53 -27.27
C SER A 539 -7.26 28.31 -26.42
N ILE A 540 -6.17 28.76 -27.04
CA ILE A 540 -5.14 29.58 -26.40
C ILE A 540 -4.68 30.71 -27.32
N LEU A 541 -4.53 31.91 -26.74
CA LEU A 541 -4.08 33.11 -27.47
C LEU A 541 -2.56 33.21 -27.49
N ILE A 542 -1.99 33.36 -28.69
CA ILE A 542 -0.56 33.63 -28.92
C ILE A 542 -0.38 35.04 -29.47
N THR A 543 0.40 35.86 -28.77
CA THR A 543 0.71 37.24 -29.18
C THR A 543 2.12 37.36 -29.74
N VAL A 544 2.22 37.57 -31.05
CA VAL A 544 3.50 37.74 -31.75
C VAL A 544 3.69 39.22 -32.05
N ASN A 545 4.75 39.79 -31.50
CA ASN A 545 5.11 41.18 -31.70
C ASN A 545 6.08 41.32 -32.88
N SER A 546 6.08 42.47 -33.54
CA SER A 546 6.98 42.74 -34.66
C SER A 546 8.42 42.85 -34.17
N SER A 547 9.34 42.15 -34.82
CA SER A 547 10.80 42.40 -34.72
C SER A 547 11.24 43.72 -35.35
N GLY A 548 10.30 44.60 -35.70
CA GLY A 548 10.56 45.89 -36.30
C GLY A 548 11.13 46.86 -35.28
N ILE A 549 12.46 46.94 -35.18
CA ILE A 549 13.09 48.21 -34.84
C ILE A 549 12.88 49.12 -36.06
N ILE A 550 11.96 50.09 -35.96
CA ILE A 550 11.89 51.17 -36.94
C ILE A 550 13.06 52.12 -36.66
N CYS A 551 14.19 51.91 -37.34
CA CYS A 551 15.19 52.96 -37.49
C CYS A 551 14.71 53.93 -38.59
N THR A 552 13.99 54.98 -38.22
CA THR A 552 13.80 56.11 -39.13
C THR A 552 15.14 56.84 -39.31
N PRO A 553 15.59 57.18 -40.53
CA PRO A 553 16.70 58.10 -40.68
C PRO A 553 16.32 59.46 -40.08
N PHE A 554 17.13 59.97 -39.17
CA PHE A 554 16.94 61.33 -38.65
C PHE A 554 17.06 62.34 -39.79
N THR A 555 16.20 63.36 -39.76
CA THR A 555 16.37 64.58 -40.56
C THR A 555 17.33 65.49 -39.80
N THR A 556 18.36 66.00 -40.48
CA THR A 556 19.33 66.95 -39.93
C THR A 556 18.61 68.18 -39.36
N VAL A 557 18.77 68.44 -38.06
CA VAL A 557 18.37 69.72 -37.46
C VAL A 557 19.56 70.68 -37.55
N THR A 558 19.43 71.73 -38.35
CA THR A 558 20.37 72.84 -38.38
C THR A 558 19.95 73.88 -37.34
N GLN A 559 20.83 74.28 -36.42
CA GLN A 559 20.56 75.42 -35.55
C GLN A 559 20.51 76.73 -36.35
N GLY A 560 19.54 77.59 -36.04
CA GLY A 560 19.67 79.04 -36.22
C GLY A 560 20.35 79.66 -34.99
N ASN A 561 21.27 80.59 -35.22
CA ASN A 561 22.11 81.25 -34.21
C ASN A 561 21.36 81.71 -32.95
N LEU A 562 21.90 81.42 -31.77
CA LEU A 562 21.45 81.98 -30.48
C LEU A 562 22.34 83.15 -30.03
N SER A 563 21.74 84.17 -29.42
CA SER A 563 22.43 85.31 -28.80
C SER A 563 22.94 84.97 -27.39
N PRO A 564 23.98 85.65 -26.86
CA PRO A 564 24.55 85.32 -25.55
C PRO A 564 23.57 85.61 -24.40
N GLY A 565 23.27 84.59 -23.58
CA GLY A 565 22.52 84.76 -22.31
C GLY A 565 21.12 84.13 -22.24
N GLY A 566 20.65 83.43 -23.28
CA GLY A 566 19.38 82.71 -23.24
C GLY A 566 19.47 81.34 -22.55
N ILE A 567 18.57 81.07 -21.59
CA ILE A 567 18.37 79.74 -21.01
C ILE A 567 17.84 78.81 -22.12
N PRO A 568 18.45 77.65 -22.41
CA PRO A 568 17.88 76.75 -23.39
C PRO A 568 16.67 76.02 -22.79
N ALA A 569 15.48 76.27 -23.34
CA ALA A 569 14.33 75.40 -23.14
C ALA A 569 14.35 74.33 -24.24
N PHE A 570 14.62 73.09 -23.86
CA PHE A 570 14.52 71.95 -24.78
C PHE A 570 13.12 71.37 -24.74
N GLY A 571 12.37 71.47 -25.84
CA GLY A 571 11.19 70.65 -26.06
C GLY A 571 11.60 69.28 -26.60
N VAL A 572 11.29 68.20 -25.88
CA VAL A 572 11.51 66.83 -26.36
C VAL A 572 10.22 66.33 -27.01
N TYR A 573 10.30 65.87 -28.27
CA TYR A 573 9.22 65.14 -28.94
C TYR A 573 9.46 63.63 -28.86
N SER A 574 8.36 62.87 -28.71
CA SER A 574 8.32 61.45 -28.38
C SER A 574 8.52 60.49 -29.57
N GLY A 575 9.33 59.45 -29.38
CA GLY A 575 9.44 58.23 -30.20
C GLY A 575 10.38 57.20 -29.53
N PRO A 576 10.34 55.90 -29.89
CA PRO A 576 11.23 54.88 -29.31
C PRO A 576 12.65 55.11 -29.81
N GLY A 577 13.44 55.82 -29.01
CA GLY A 577 14.82 56.17 -29.28
C GLY A 577 15.35 57.09 -28.19
N THR A 578 16.60 56.89 -27.80
CA THR A 578 17.27 57.70 -26.77
C THR A 578 17.51 59.11 -27.30
N VAL A 579 16.91 60.13 -26.69
CA VAL A 579 17.32 61.53 -26.88
C VAL A 579 18.26 61.88 -25.74
N THR A 580 19.49 62.28 -26.07
CA THR A 580 20.37 62.93 -25.10
C THR A 580 20.71 64.32 -25.61
N ILE A 581 20.43 65.32 -24.79
CA ILE A 581 20.92 66.69 -24.95
C ILE A 581 22.32 66.71 -24.33
N ASP A 582 23.31 67.32 -24.97
CA ASP A 582 24.25 68.10 -24.17
C ASP A 582 24.94 69.25 -24.90
N HIS A 583 24.97 70.37 -24.17
CA HIS A 583 25.75 71.57 -24.40
C HIS A 583 27.06 71.41 -23.62
N VAL A 584 28.21 71.67 -24.24
CA VAL A 584 29.53 71.54 -23.58
C VAL A 584 30.17 72.92 -23.48
N ASP A 585 30.28 73.43 -22.26
CA ASP A 585 31.29 74.42 -21.88
C ASP A 585 32.60 73.71 -21.48
N ALA A 586 33.72 74.34 -21.84
CA ALA A 586 35.05 73.74 -21.82
C ALA A 586 35.54 73.34 -20.41
N GLY A 587 36.03 72.10 -20.28
CA GLY A 587 36.80 71.66 -19.12
C GLY A 587 37.22 70.20 -19.22
N THR A 588 38.52 69.92 -19.11
CA THR A 588 39.11 68.57 -19.23
C THR A 588 38.71 67.67 -18.07
N GLY A 589 37.87 66.67 -18.34
CA GLY A 589 37.60 65.57 -17.41
C GLY A 589 36.68 64.53 -18.05
N THR A 590 37.12 63.27 -18.09
CA THR A 590 36.26 62.16 -18.51
C THR A 590 35.21 61.92 -17.43
N ARG A 591 33.92 61.97 -17.77
CA ARG A 591 32.84 61.51 -16.90
C ARG A 591 32.06 60.43 -17.62
N SER A 592 31.81 59.33 -16.92
CA SER A 592 31.00 58.22 -17.41
C SER A 592 29.57 58.41 -16.94
N LEU A 593 28.63 58.45 -17.89
CA LEU A 593 27.21 58.34 -17.62
C LEU A 593 26.81 56.89 -17.94
N THR A 594 26.46 56.11 -16.93
CA THR A 594 25.93 54.76 -17.13
C THR A 594 24.41 54.86 -17.11
N VAL A 595 23.79 54.53 -18.24
CA VAL A 595 22.33 54.43 -18.36
C VAL A 595 21.98 52.96 -18.35
N VAL A 596 21.19 52.52 -17.37
CA VAL A 596 20.65 51.16 -17.32
C VAL A 596 19.13 51.23 -17.30
N GLY A 597 18.50 50.76 -18.38
CA GLY A 597 17.05 50.68 -18.55
C GLY A 597 16.49 51.46 -19.75
N THR A 598 15.30 51.07 -20.21
CA THR A 598 14.49 51.82 -21.17
C THR A 598 13.61 52.84 -20.44
N PRO A 599 13.64 54.14 -20.79
CA PRO A 599 12.81 55.11 -20.09
C PRO A 599 11.37 55.11 -20.65
N THR A 600 10.38 54.96 -19.76
CA THR A 600 9.04 55.52 -19.96
C THR A 600 8.82 56.63 -18.94
N ASN A 601 8.54 57.84 -19.45
CA ASN A 601 8.21 59.09 -18.76
C ASN A 601 8.94 59.38 -17.42
N ALA A 602 10.03 60.16 -17.48
CA ALA A 602 10.57 60.85 -16.31
C ALA A 602 10.95 62.29 -16.67
N THR A 603 10.53 63.26 -15.85
CA THR A 603 10.99 64.65 -15.94
C THR A 603 12.25 64.80 -15.07
N VAL A 604 13.38 65.17 -15.67
CA VAL A 604 14.64 65.40 -14.95
C VAL A 604 14.83 66.89 -14.75
N ASN A 605 14.75 67.35 -13.50
CA ASN A 605 15.11 68.72 -13.13
C ASN A 605 16.58 68.75 -12.72
N ILE A 606 17.42 69.42 -13.52
CA ILE A 606 18.82 69.66 -13.17
C ILE A 606 18.89 71.02 -12.46
N PRO A 607 19.36 71.10 -11.20
CA PRO A 607 19.52 72.38 -10.51
C PRO A 607 20.64 73.21 -11.16
N ALA A 608 20.53 74.54 -11.04
CA ALA A 608 21.45 75.49 -11.65
C ALA A 608 22.92 75.25 -11.24
N PHE A 609 23.82 75.42 -12.21
CA PHE A 609 25.27 75.27 -12.05
C PHE A 609 25.83 76.35 -11.11
N VAL A 610 26.53 75.94 -10.05
CA VAL A 610 27.40 76.82 -9.25
C VAL A 610 28.85 76.54 -9.65
N PRO A 611 29.59 77.50 -10.22
CA PRO A 611 30.97 77.29 -10.63
C PRO A 611 31.86 76.89 -9.44
N GLY A 612 32.57 75.76 -9.56
CA GLY A 612 33.64 75.38 -8.63
C GLY A 612 33.37 74.23 -7.67
N THR A 613 32.16 73.65 -7.63
CA THR A 613 31.87 72.46 -6.82
C THR A 613 31.56 71.24 -7.70
N PHE A 614 32.41 70.21 -7.62
CA PHE A 614 32.26 68.97 -8.37
C PHE A 614 31.69 67.87 -7.46
N ALA A 615 30.36 67.76 -7.39
CA ALA A 615 29.70 66.58 -6.81
C ALA A 615 29.05 65.75 -7.93
N PRO A 616 29.16 64.40 -7.93
CA PRO A 616 28.45 63.56 -8.88
C PRO A 616 26.94 63.62 -8.62
N VAL A 617 26.16 63.89 -9.65
CA VAL A 617 24.70 63.74 -9.61
C VAL A 617 24.39 62.27 -9.91
N VAL A 618 23.79 61.56 -8.95
CA VAL A 618 23.36 60.17 -9.13
C VAL A 618 21.86 60.17 -9.36
N VAL A 619 21.42 59.73 -10.54
CA VAL A 619 20.01 59.47 -10.84
C VAL A 619 19.84 57.96 -10.95
N THR A 620 18.93 57.40 -10.17
CA THR A 620 18.64 55.95 -10.15
C THR A 620 17.30 55.68 -10.81
N PHE A 621 17.24 54.62 -11.63
CA PHE A 621 16.01 54.11 -12.23
C PHE A 621 15.82 52.64 -11.82
N THR A 622 14.57 52.20 -11.67
CA THR A 622 14.22 50.81 -11.36
C THR A 622 13.64 50.13 -12.61
N PRO A 623 14.24 49.06 -13.16
CA PRO A 623 13.77 48.44 -14.40
C PRO A 623 12.57 47.52 -14.17
N VAL A 624 11.70 47.39 -15.19
CA VAL A 624 10.54 46.48 -15.20
C VAL A 624 10.83 45.17 -15.96
N ASN A 625 12.00 45.02 -16.61
CA ASN A 625 12.37 43.78 -17.31
C ASN A 625 13.91 43.58 -17.40
N PRO A 626 14.52 42.41 -17.06
CA PRO A 626 15.96 42.28 -16.85
C PRO A 626 16.82 41.98 -18.10
N ALA A 627 16.27 41.88 -19.30
CA ALA A 627 16.95 41.17 -20.39
C ALA A 627 17.93 41.98 -21.27
N LEU A 628 18.29 43.24 -20.97
CA LEU A 628 19.20 44.03 -21.81
C LEU A 628 20.17 44.91 -20.98
N ALA A 629 21.47 44.66 -21.11
CA ALA A 629 22.55 45.54 -20.63
C ALA A 629 23.22 46.23 -21.83
N VAL A 630 23.50 47.53 -21.73
CA VAL A 630 24.21 48.29 -22.76
C VAL A 630 25.28 49.16 -22.10
N ASP A 631 26.54 49.00 -22.51
CA ASP A 631 27.67 49.82 -22.07
C ASP A 631 28.03 50.88 -23.12
N PHE A 632 28.38 52.08 -22.66
CA PHE A 632 28.93 53.15 -23.51
C PHE A 632 30.27 53.63 -22.97
N THR A 633 31.22 53.93 -23.86
CA THR A 633 32.49 54.60 -23.52
C THR A 633 32.67 55.85 -24.37
N LEU A 634 32.93 56.99 -23.74
CA LEU A 634 33.23 58.26 -24.42
C LEU A 634 34.75 58.48 -24.49
N ARG A 635 35.26 58.92 -25.65
CA ARG A 635 36.62 59.47 -25.80
C ARG A 635 36.56 60.84 -26.46
N ALA A 636 37.24 61.81 -25.87
CA ALA A 636 37.38 63.15 -26.43
C ALA A 636 38.59 63.21 -27.38
N ALA A 637 38.41 63.81 -28.55
CA ALA A 637 39.51 64.21 -29.43
C ALA A 637 39.26 65.63 -29.96
N SER A 638 40.35 66.39 -30.04
CA SER A 638 40.39 67.84 -30.21
C SER A 638 40.14 68.31 -31.64
N THR A 639 39.38 69.41 -31.73
CA THR A 639 39.35 70.41 -32.81
C THR A 639 38.90 69.96 -34.20
N TYR A 640 37.60 70.12 -34.52
CA TYR A 640 37.03 70.88 -35.65
C TYR A 640 35.49 70.70 -35.71
N HIS A 641 34.81 71.66 -36.35
CA HIS A 641 33.35 71.83 -36.39
C HIS A 641 32.66 70.88 -37.38
N ALA A 642 32.38 69.65 -36.98
CA ALA A 642 31.28 68.81 -37.49
C ALA A 642 31.26 67.51 -36.67
N ILE A 643 30.09 67.11 -36.17
CA ILE A 643 29.92 65.83 -35.49
C ILE A 643 29.54 64.79 -36.54
N ASN A 644 30.42 63.80 -36.78
CA ASN A 644 30.07 62.56 -37.49
C ASN A 644 29.91 61.44 -36.48
N ILE A 645 28.67 61.01 -36.25
CA ILE A 645 28.36 59.84 -35.42
C ILE A 645 28.13 58.66 -36.36
N ARG A 646 28.92 57.60 -36.22
CA ARG A 646 28.57 56.28 -36.78
C ARG A 646 28.06 55.40 -35.65
N VAL A 647 26.75 55.19 -35.62
CA VAL A 647 26.14 54.14 -34.83
C VAL A 647 26.12 52.87 -35.69
N ARG A 648 26.74 51.79 -35.20
CA ARG A 648 26.42 50.44 -35.69
C ARG A 648 25.48 49.83 -34.67
N CYS A 649 24.27 49.48 -35.08
CA CYS A 649 23.50 48.49 -34.35
C CYS A 649 24.29 47.17 -34.44
N LEU A 650 24.73 46.63 -33.31
CA LEU A 650 25.08 45.23 -33.26
C LEU A 650 23.75 44.47 -33.28
N GLN A 651 23.43 43.88 -34.43
CA GLN A 651 22.47 42.79 -34.44
C GLN A 651 23.02 41.66 -33.55
N PRO A 652 22.17 40.84 -32.89
CA PRO A 652 22.60 39.52 -32.46
C PRO A 652 23.21 38.73 -33.62
#